data_AF-B0ML31-F1
#
_entry.id   AF-B0ML31-F1
#
_cell.length_a   1.000
_cell.length_b   1.000
_cell.length_c   1.000
_cell.angle_alpha   90.00
_cell.angle_beta   90.00
_cell.angle_gamma   90.00
#
_symmetry.space_group_name_H-M   'P 1'
#
loop_
_entity.id
_entity.type
_entity.pdbx_description
1 polymer ?
#
loop_
_entity_poly.entity_id
_entity_poly.type
_entity_poly.pdbx_seq_one_letter_code
_entity_poly.pdbx_strand_id
1 'polypeptide(L)'
;MAVYLILMALVLVLAYPLIEHKPNVVKKLCYVIVTFGAMYLISVFRYGLGNDYYSYIYIFWNIKNAPGLSIFNYGYEPGFTIVTKLISMFTADVNIMYAVYALLILIPTAYAIFRYSENIWMSTMMFISLTFFYCSLSFIRQSIAFAIILCAYRFMKERNHFMVLLFIFLACLFHSTVIVLIPLYLIAAFIKPTKITVPIYAILTALVYLLSWPILRFAVVLLPQYKGYLELNFITQGYSPVYIIVPAIITALALIAHFTGYGKAYPKESALFTNFAIFNFIIWFIATKHFVIERFSMYLYIMMIMFIPSIARYYMNCAKVYLARRKNPDAVVEFDKTVDEVIRSKHPEKYAKKYAAEPKKEKAVSQPVPEKAEPELSDIEKEKQRILAEIMAEDGGDSNIVTKPIEAVENKKPEKQKKYSSVFGEQFNADERYMPKNRVFKKRRNGFVNFVTRPVTIFAAFLVVVVGANLWYNYFGLTVSKKGFHGVMPYKSIAPQYTEFVLSKESKDEKNTNLRSEDNFLNYMYRLKEGENFTAIISARGDVTGGYNDGALSAVKDLGLEKLLTAQKNQRYIAIIEGGKVVREELSDDRIDTGVIDVLGYKTQIISDADESIVKMGNKNYSLNERGMNIVVLDNTTRNIVDKVRFKTYYVMLSATR
;
A
#
# COMPACT_ATOMS: atom_id res chain seq x y z
N MET A 1 -17.93 -10.98 5.84
CA MET A 1 -17.81 -11.01 4.35
C MET A 1 -18.91 -10.23 3.63
N ALA A 2 -20.19 -10.63 3.71
CA ALA A 2 -21.31 -10.10 2.89
C ALA A 2 -21.25 -8.60 2.49
N VAL A 3 -21.08 -7.68 3.45
CA VAL A 3 -20.99 -6.22 3.20
C VAL A 3 -19.94 -5.82 2.16
N TYR A 4 -18.81 -6.54 2.08
CA TYR A 4 -17.75 -6.28 1.10
C TYR A 4 -18.12 -6.77 -0.31
N LEU A 5 -18.86 -7.87 -0.43
CA LEU A 5 -19.44 -8.32 -1.69
C LEU A 5 -20.59 -7.39 -2.15
N ILE A 6 -21.39 -6.89 -1.21
CA ILE A 6 -22.42 -5.88 -1.46
C ILE A 6 -21.79 -4.57 -1.95
N LEU A 7 -20.67 -4.14 -1.34
CA LEU A 7 -19.90 -2.97 -1.79
C LEU A 7 -19.33 -3.16 -3.20
N MET A 8 -18.80 -4.35 -3.52
CA MET A 8 -18.36 -4.69 -4.88
C MET A 8 -19.53 -4.68 -5.88
N ALA A 9 -20.68 -5.25 -5.52
CA ALA A 9 -21.88 -5.26 -6.35
C ALA A 9 -22.40 -3.83 -6.60
N LEU A 10 -22.45 -2.98 -5.56
CA LEU A 10 -22.81 -1.56 -5.67
C LEU A 10 -21.90 -0.82 -6.65
N VAL A 11 -20.58 -1.02 -6.55
CA VAL A 11 -19.55 -0.45 -7.44
C VAL A 11 -19.76 -0.89 -8.90
N LEU A 12 -20.10 -2.16 -9.15
CA LEU A 12 -20.38 -2.64 -10.52
C LEU A 12 -21.74 -2.15 -11.06
N VAL A 13 -22.81 -2.23 -10.27
CA VAL A 13 -24.16 -1.85 -10.67
C VAL A 13 -24.26 -0.35 -10.98
N LEU A 14 -23.58 0.51 -10.19
CA LEU A 14 -23.54 1.95 -10.45
C LEU A 14 -22.62 2.35 -11.62
N ALA A 15 -21.68 1.50 -12.02
CA ALA A 15 -20.73 1.81 -13.09
C ALA A 15 -21.44 2.07 -14.44
N TYR A 16 -22.43 1.24 -14.79
CA TYR A 16 -23.18 1.43 -16.04
C TYR A 16 -23.96 2.76 -16.10
N PRO A 17 -24.92 3.06 -15.19
CA PRO A 17 -25.73 4.28 -15.29
C PRO A 17 -24.94 5.58 -15.04
N LEU A 18 -23.84 5.55 -14.28
CA LEU A 18 -23.12 6.76 -13.88
C LEU A 18 -21.76 6.98 -14.59
N ILE A 19 -21.07 5.93 -15.03
CA ILE A 19 -19.76 6.05 -15.69
C ILE A 19 -19.81 5.73 -17.19
N GLU A 20 -20.53 4.69 -17.62
CA GLU A 20 -20.53 4.25 -19.03
C GLU A 20 -21.69 4.83 -19.86
N HIS A 21 -22.91 4.90 -19.32
CA HIS A 21 -24.09 5.38 -20.05
C HIS A 21 -24.19 6.91 -20.04
N LYS A 22 -23.89 7.54 -21.20
CA LYS A 22 -23.92 9.00 -21.39
C LYS A 22 -23.11 9.72 -20.29
N PRO A 23 -21.77 9.54 -20.25
CA PRO A 23 -20.91 10.07 -19.20
C PRO A 23 -20.93 11.59 -19.12
N ASN A 24 -20.99 12.12 -17.90
CA ASN A 24 -20.68 13.53 -17.63
C ASN A 24 -20.01 13.67 -16.26
N VAL A 25 -19.42 14.83 -15.98
CA VAL A 25 -18.65 15.08 -14.74
C VAL A 25 -19.52 14.94 -13.48
N VAL A 26 -20.80 15.34 -13.53
CA VAL A 26 -21.73 15.28 -12.39
C VAL A 26 -22.08 13.82 -12.04
N LYS A 27 -22.37 12.97 -13.04
CA LYS A 27 -22.56 11.54 -12.84
C LYS A 27 -21.29 10.86 -12.29
N LYS A 28 -20.11 11.19 -12.85
CA LYS A 28 -18.80 10.70 -12.38
C LYS A 28 -18.53 11.10 -10.92
N LEU A 29 -18.93 12.31 -10.52
CA LEU A 29 -18.83 12.78 -9.13
C LEU A 29 -19.82 12.06 -8.21
N CYS A 30 -21.08 11.93 -8.63
CA CYS A 30 -22.12 11.20 -7.91
C CYS A 30 -21.70 9.74 -7.63
N TYR A 31 -21.17 9.04 -8.65
CA TYR A 31 -20.63 7.69 -8.49
C TYR A 31 -19.55 7.61 -7.39
N VAL A 32 -18.60 8.55 -7.38
CA VAL A 32 -17.53 8.58 -6.38
C VAL A 32 -18.09 8.92 -5.00
N ILE A 33 -19.01 9.88 -4.88
CA ILE A 33 -19.66 10.24 -3.61
C ILE A 33 -20.44 9.05 -3.03
N VAL A 34 -21.21 8.33 -3.83
CA VAL A 34 -22.00 7.17 -3.35
C VAL A 34 -21.08 6.00 -2.97
N THR A 35 -20.08 5.68 -3.80
CA THR A 35 -19.20 4.52 -3.53
C THR A 35 -18.22 4.75 -2.38
N PHE A 36 -17.60 5.94 -2.28
CA PHE A 36 -16.77 6.29 -1.13
C PHE A 36 -17.59 6.67 0.11
N GLY A 37 -18.81 7.16 -0.06
CA GLY A 37 -19.78 7.31 1.03
C GLY A 37 -20.12 5.97 1.68
N ALA A 38 -20.41 4.94 0.88
CA ALA A 38 -20.60 3.58 1.39
C ALA A 38 -19.36 3.06 2.15
N MET A 39 -18.15 3.24 1.60
CA MET A 39 -16.89 2.91 2.29
C MET A 39 -16.75 3.67 3.62
N TYR A 40 -17.10 4.95 3.65
CA TYR A 40 -17.01 5.80 4.84
C TYR A 40 -17.99 5.34 5.93
N LEU A 41 -19.25 5.05 5.59
CA LEU A 41 -20.24 4.53 6.54
C LEU A 41 -19.79 3.18 7.13
N ILE A 42 -19.25 2.28 6.28
CA ILE A 42 -18.61 1.01 6.73
C ILE A 42 -17.39 1.27 7.62
N SER A 43 -16.67 2.37 7.43
CA SER A 43 -15.48 2.71 8.23
C SER A 43 -15.80 3.34 9.59
N VAL A 44 -16.93 4.06 9.70
CA VAL A 44 -17.42 4.71 10.92
C VAL A 44 -18.15 3.71 11.80
N PHE A 45 -19.14 2.99 11.26
CA PHE A 45 -19.96 2.04 12.04
C PHE A 45 -19.27 0.69 12.27
N ARG A 46 -17.94 0.67 12.35
CA ARG A 46 -17.15 -0.54 12.57
C ARG A 46 -16.79 -0.68 14.04
N TYR A 47 -17.06 -1.85 14.60
CA TYR A 47 -16.65 -2.23 15.95
C TYR A 47 -15.75 -3.46 15.87
N GLY A 48 -14.60 -3.43 16.57
CA GLY A 48 -13.60 -4.50 16.58
C GLY A 48 -12.97 -4.85 15.22
N LEU A 49 -13.29 -4.11 14.14
CA LEU A 49 -12.92 -4.46 12.78
C LEU A 49 -11.61 -3.77 12.37
N GLY A 50 -10.57 -4.60 12.25
CA GLY A 50 -9.24 -4.22 11.81
C GLY A 50 -8.18 -4.65 12.82
N ASN A 51 -7.04 -5.14 12.33
CA ASN A 51 -5.97 -5.71 13.18
C ASN A 51 -5.43 -4.72 14.23
N ASP A 52 -5.59 -3.41 14.01
CA ASP A 52 -5.10 -2.34 14.88
C ASP A 52 -6.22 -1.60 15.66
N TYR A 53 -7.49 -2.02 15.55
CA TYR A 53 -8.65 -1.28 16.08
C TYR A 53 -8.48 -0.84 17.56
N TYR A 54 -8.46 -1.78 18.52
CA TYR A 54 -8.33 -1.43 19.94
C TYR A 54 -7.02 -0.69 20.26
N SER A 55 -5.95 -0.91 19.48
CA SER A 55 -4.70 -0.18 19.62
C SER A 55 -4.83 1.31 19.27
N TYR A 56 -5.63 1.70 18.27
CA TYR A 56 -5.84 3.13 17.95
C TYR A 56 -6.77 3.82 18.95
N ILE A 57 -7.73 3.10 19.54
CA ILE A 57 -8.51 3.61 20.69
C ILE A 57 -7.57 3.94 21.86
N TYR A 58 -6.70 2.99 22.22
CA TYR A 58 -5.70 3.16 23.26
C TYR A 58 -4.74 4.33 22.99
N ILE A 59 -4.18 4.41 21.78
CA ILE A 59 -3.30 5.50 21.35
C ILE A 59 -3.98 6.87 21.47
N PHE A 60 -5.27 6.96 21.12
CA PHE A 60 -6.05 8.18 21.25
C PHE A 60 -6.22 8.61 22.70
N TRP A 61 -6.51 7.71 23.64
CA TRP A 61 -6.60 8.04 25.06
C TRP A 61 -5.26 8.48 25.65
N ASN A 62 -4.16 7.81 25.32
CA ASN A 62 -2.83 8.23 25.77
C ASN A 62 -2.46 9.63 25.23
N ILE A 63 -2.66 9.88 23.94
CA ILE A 63 -2.41 11.20 23.34
C ILE A 63 -3.37 12.27 23.90
N LYS A 64 -4.64 11.93 24.18
CA LYS A 64 -5.63 12.84 24.79
C LYS A 64 -5.18 13.30 26.17
N ASN A 65 -4.78 12.37 27.02
CA ASN A 65 -4.45 12.63 28.42
C ASN A 65 -3.06 13.26 28.62
N ALA A 66 -2.12 13.07 27.68
CA ALA A 66 -0.76 13.61 27.77
C ALA A 66 -0.70 15.16 27.70
N PRO A 67 -0.04 15.84 28.65
CA PRO A 67 0.03 17.31 28.68
C PRO A 67 1.07 17.89 27.71
N GLY A 68 0.71 18.98 27.02
CA GLY A 68 1.62 19.76 26.19
C GLY A 68 2.37 18.93 25.13
N LEU A 69 3.70 19.10 25.06
CA LEU A 69 4.57 18.40 24.10
C LEU A 69 4.82 16.91 24.42
N SER A 70 4.43 16.41 25.59
CA SER A 70 4.64 15.00 25.96
C SER A 70 3.88 14.01 25.06
N ILE A 71 2.93 14.48 24.25
CA ILE A 71 2.27 13.71 23.18
C ILE A 71 3.26 13.05 22.20
N PHE A 72 4.47 13.60 22.04
CA PHE A 72 5.50 13.03 21.16
C PHE A 72 6.33 11.90 21.82
N ASN A 73 6.27 11.75 23.15
CA ASN A 73 7.08 10.77 23.87
C ASN A 73 6.68 9.31 23.57
N TYR A 74 5.47 9.08 23.04
CA TYR A 74 4.98 7.75 22.67
C TYR A 74 5.58 7.19 21.36
N GLY A 75 6.45 7.93 20.68
CA GLY A 75 7.21 7.43 19.52
C GLY A 75 6.42 7.28 18.21
N TYR A 76 5.21 7.85 18.12
CA TYR A 76 4.42 7.87 16.89
C TYR A 76 4.77 9.06 15.98
N GLU A 77 4.53 8.91 14.67
CA GLU A 77 4.90 9.88 13.65
C GLU A 77 4.21 11.25 13.87
N PRO A 78 4.92 12.40 13.79
CA PRO A 78 4.42 13.67 14.32
C PRO A 78 3.09 14.17 13.74
N GLY A 79 2.86 13.98 12.45
CA GLY A 79 1.60 14.39 11.79
C GLY A 79 0.40 13.57 12.26
N PHE A 80 0.60 12.26 12.46
CA PHE A 80 -0.41 11.41 13.08
C PHE A 80 -0.67 11.82 14.55
N THR A 81 0.38 12.06 15.33
CA THR A 81 0.27 12.49 16.74
C THR A 81 -0.48 13.81 16.88
N ILE A 82 -0.15 14.81 16.05
CA ILE A 82 -0.82 16.12 16.03
C ILE A 82 -2.29 15.99 15.65
N VAL A 83 -2.61 15.25 14.58
CA VAL A 83 -4.01 15.00 14.18
C VAL A 83 -4.80 14.31 15.30
N THR A 84 -4.21 13.30 15.94
CA THR A 84 -4.84 12.57 17.05
C THR A 84 -5.12 13.50 18.24
N LYS A 85 -4.16 14.37 18.59
CA LYS A 85 -4.34 15.37 19.66
C LYS A 85 -5.44 16.36 19.30
N LEU A 86 -5.47 16.89 18.08
CA LEU A 86 -6.51 17.82 17.60
C LEU A 86 -7.91 17.19 17.69
N ILE A 87 -8.11 15.95 17.23
CA ILE A 87 -9.39 15.24 17.41
C ILE A 87 -9.76 15.19 18.90
N SER A 88 -8.80 14.81 19.75
CA SER A 88 -9.03 14.61 21.18
C SER A 88 -9.32 15.90 21.97
N MET A 89 -9.08 17.07 21.39
CA MET A 89 -9.45 18.37 21.96
C MET A 89 -10.94 18.69 21.75
N PHE A 90 -11.56 18.17 20.68
CA PHE A 90 -12.96 18.41 20.36
C PHE A 90 -13.90 17.29 20.82
N THR A 91 -13.39 16.07 21.04
CA THR A 91 -14.22 14.92 21.45
C THR A 91 -13.48 13.90 22.32
N ALA A 92 -14.25 13.02 22.96
CA ALA A 92 -13.78 11.76 23.55
C ALA A 92 -14.31 10.52 22.80
N ASP A 93 -15.19 10.71 21.80
CA ASP A 93 -15.80 9.62 21.05
C ASP A 93 -14.83 9.01 20.01
N VAL A 94 -14.54 7.72 20.20
CA VAL A 94 -13.70 6.91 19.32
C VAL A 94 -14.30 6.72 17.92
N ASN A 95 -15.62 6.79 17.78
CA ASN A 95 -16.29 6.71 16.48
C ASN A 95 -16.02 7.98 15.64
N ILE A 96 -15.98 9.15 16.28
CA ILE A 96 -15.59 10.41 15.63
C ILE A 96 -14.09 10.39 15.29
N MET A 97 -13.23 9.80 16.12
CA MET A 97 -11.83 9.55 15.76
C MET A 97 -11.72 8.68 14.49
N TYR A 98 -12.44 7.55 14.42
CA TYR A 98 -12.45 6.71 13.22
C TYR A 98 -13.06 7.41 12.00
N ALA A 99 -14.07 8.26 12.19
CA ALA A 99 -14.61 9.10 11.13
C ALA A 99 -13.53 10.03 10.55
N VAL A 100 -12.81 10.78 11.38
CA VAL A 100 -11.74 11.68 10.91
C VAL A 100 -10.62 10.90 10.21
N TYR A 101 -10.17 9.77 10.77
CA TYR A 101 -9.19 8.90 10.09
C TYR A 101 -9.70 8.37 8.74
N ALA A 102 -10.97 7.94 8.66
CA ALA A 102 -11.57 7.48 7.42
C ALA A 102 -11.64 8.60 6.36
N LEU A 103 -11.99 9.83 6.74
CA LEU A 103 -11.97 10.98 5.82
C LEU A 103 -10.56 11.29 5.32
N LEU A 104 -9.54 11.22 6.18
CA LEU A 104 -8.13 11.44 5.82
C LEU A 104 -7.57 10.41 4.83
N ILE A 105 -8.16 9.21 4.74
CA ILE A 105 -7.77 8.17 3.77
C ILE A 105 -8.66 8.22 2.52
N LEU A 106 -9.97 8.30 2.72
CA LEU A 106 -10.97 8.17 1.66
C LEU A 106 -11.11 9.44 0.82
N ILE A 107 -11.03 10.66 1.39
CA ILE A 107 -11.13 11.89 0.58
C ILE A 107 -9.95 12.04 -0.40
N PRO A 108 -8.67 11.89 -0.01
CA PRO A 108 -7.56 12.00 -0.97
C PRO A 108 -7.61 10.90 -2.03
N THR A 109 -8.00 9.68 -1.65
CA THR A 109 -8.18 8.55 -2.58
C THR A 109 -9.30 8.82 -3.59
N ALA A 110 -10.47 9.22 -3.10
CA ALA A 110 -11.62 9.58 -3.94
C ALA A 110 -11.30 10.73 -4.90
N TYR A 111 -10.61 11.78 -4.40
CA TYR A 111 -10.14 12.90 -5.21
C TYR A 111 -9.17 12.45 -6.31
N ALA A 112 -8.15 11.66 -5.98
CA ALA A 112 -7.15 11.19 -6.93
C ALA A 112 -7.78 10.32 -8.04
N ILE A 113 -8.69 9.41 -7.66
CA ILE A 113 -9.43 8.56 -8.61
C ILE A 113 -10.37 9.41 -9.48
N PHE A 114 -11.22 10.25 -8.87
CA PHE A 114 -12.17 11.10 -9.60
C PHE A 114 -11.46 12.03 -10.60
N ARG A 115 -10.35 12.65 -10.19
CA ARG A 115 -9.65 13.64 -11.00
C ARG A 115 -8.78 12.98 -12.07
N TYR A 116 -7.95 12.01 -11.70
CA TYR A 116 -6.83 11.54 -12.52
C TYR A 116 -7.01 10.14 -13.10
N SER A 117 -8.09 9.41 -12.78
CA SER A 117 -8.27 8.07 -13.34
C SER A 117 -8.79 8.09 -14.77
N GLU A 118 -8.20 7.21 -15.57
CA GLU A 118 -8.60 6.89 -16.94
C GLU A 118 -9.89 6.04 -16.97
N ASN A 119 -10.17 5.25 -15.91
CA ASN A 119 -11.47 4.63 -15.66
C ASN A 119 -11.77 4.59 -14.15
N ILE A 120 -12.68 5.46 -13.72
CA ILE A 120 -13.09 5.67 -12.33
C ILE A 120 -13.65 4.39 -11.68
N TRP A 121 -14.58 3.68 -12.32
CA TRP A 121 -15.17 2.49 -11.68
C TRP A 121 -14.15 1.37 -11.51
N MET A 122 -13.26 1.22 -12.49
CA MET A 122 -12.19 0.22 -12.44
C MET A 122 -11.18 0.55 -11.33
N SER A 123 -10.81 1.82 -11.15
CA SER A 123 -10.00 2.27 -10.00
C SER A 123 -10.69 2.04 -8.66
N THR A 124 -11.97 2.39 -8.52
CA THR A 124 -12.75 2.16 -7.28
C THR A 124 -12.85 0.66 -6.96
N MET A 125 -13.10 -0.18 -7.96
CA MET A 125 -13.09 -1.63 -7.79
C MET A 125 -11.72 -2.13 -7.34
N MET A 126 -10.63 -1.69 -7.98
CA MET A 126 -9.27 -2.08 -7.60
C MET A 126 -8.83 -1.58 -6.22
N PHE A 127 -9.32 -0.42 -5.77
CA PHE A 127 -9.11 0.07 -4.40
C PHE A 127 -9.71 -0.88 -3.35
N ILE A 128 -10.87 -1.47 -3.66
CA ILE A 128 -11.46 -2.53 -2.84
C ILE A 128 -10.66 -3.83 -3.03
N SER A 129 -10.66 -4.39 -4.24
CA SER A 129 -10.26 -5.78 -4.51
C SER A 129 -8.77 -6.08 -4.32
N LEU A 130 -7.90 -5.06 -4.36
CA LEU A 130 -6.48 -5.15 -3.98
C LEU A 130 -6.24 -4.80 -2.49
N THR A 131 -7.28 -4.92 -1.67
CA THR A 131 -7.28 -4.76 -0.20
C THR A 131 -6.91 -3.38 0.37
N PHE A 132 -6.72 -2.33 -0.44
CA PHE A 132 -6.45 -0.99 0.10
C PHE A 132 -7.59 -0.45 0.98
N PHE A 133 -8.85 -0.75 0.65
CA PHE A 133 -9.96 -0.45 1.55
C PHE A 133 -9.84 -1.22 2.88
N TYR A 134 -9.47 -2.51 2.87
CA TYR A 134 -9.21 -3.27 4.11
C TYR A 134 -8.02 -2.70 4.91
N CYS A 135 -6.96 -2.23 4.25
CA CYS A 135 -5.85 -1.56 4.90
C CYS A 135 -6.29 -0.27 5.60
N SER A 136 -7.22 0.51 5.01
CA SER A 136 -7.78 1.70 5.68
C SER A 136 -8.50 1.40 7.00
N LEU A 137 -8.88 0.13 7.21
CA LEU A 137 -9.53 -0.36 8.41
C LEU A 137 -8.54 -0.97 9.43
N SER A 138 -7.34 -1.40 8.99
CA SER A 138 -6.42 -2.29 9.73
C SER A 138 -4.95 -1.83 9.82
N PHE A 139 -4.59 -0.75 9.11
CA PHE A 139 -3.24 -0.17 9.03
C PHE A 139 -3.34 1.35 8.85
N ILE A 140 -3.96 2.05 9.82
CA ILE A 140 -4.50 3.40 9.61
C ILE A 140 -3.43 4.43 9.21
N ARG A 141 -2.34 4.57 9.99
CA ARG A 141 -1.19 5.44 9.67
C ARG A 141 -0.62 5.22 8.27
N GLN A 142 -0.37 3.96 7.91
CA GLN A 142 0.15 3.55 6.62
C GLN A 142 -0.83 3.84 5.47
N SER A 143 -2.13 3.83 5.76
CA SER A 143 -3.19 4.12 4.79
C SER A 143 -3.38 5.61 4.52
N ILE A 144 -3.23 6.47 5.54
CA ILE A 144 -3.14 7.92 5.34
C ILE A 144 -1.93 8.23 4.45
N ALA A 145 -0.79 7.58 4.73
CA ALA A 145 0.42 7.73 3.94
C ALA A 145 0.25 7.27 2.47
N PHE A 146 -0.34 6.09 2.17
CA PHE A 146 -0.54 5.70 0.77
C PHE A 146 -1.59 6.59 0.06
N ALA A 147 -2.57 7.15 0.76
CA ALA A 147 -3.55 8.08 0.18
C ALA A 147 -2.91 9.43 -0.20
N ILE A 148 -1.97 9.92 0.61
CA ILE A 148 -1.11 11.07 0.27
C ILE A 148 -0.26 10.73 -0.96
N ILE A 149 0.44 9.59 -0.97
CA ILE A 149 1.26 9.16 -2.10
C ILE A 149 0.43 9.03 -3.39
N LEU A 150 -0.79 8.50 -3.33
CA LEU A 150 -1.70 8.40 -4.47
C LEU A 150 -2.05 9.77 -5.09
N CYS A 151 -2.18 10.83 -4.27
CA CYS A 151 -2.36 12.19 -4.79
C CYS A 151 -1.13 12.70 -5.58
N ALA A 152 0.07 12.17 -5.32
CA ALA A 152 1.26 12.50 -6.09
C ALA A 152 1.29 11.88 -7.50
N TYR A 153 0.34 11.00 -7.86
CA TYR A 153 0.23 10.35 -9.17
C TYR A 153 0.32 11.33 -10.36
N ARG A 154 -0.28 12.52 -10.23
CA ARG A 154 -0.16 13.60 -11.23
C ARG A 154 1.29 14.02 -11.43
N PHE A 155 1.99 14.36 -10.34
CA PHE A 155 3.38 14.82 -10.38
C PHE A 155 4.34 13.70 -10.84
N MET A 156 3.98 12.44 -10.58
CA MET A 156 4.63 11.26 -11.14
C MET A 156 4.46 11.14 -12.67
N LYS A 157 3.27 11.39 -13.24
CA LYS A 157 3.08 11.49 -14.71
C LYS A 157 3.89 12.67 -15.28
N GLU A 158 3.75 13.85 -14.67
CA GLU A 158 4.39 15.11 -15.12
C GLU A 158 5.92 15.15 -14.91
N ARG A 159 6.51 14.16 -14.21
CA ARG A 159 7.93 14.12 -13.80
C ARG A 159 8.38 15.34 -12.98
N ASN A 160 7.48 15.89 -12.18
CA ASN A 160 7.81 16.94 -11.21
C ASN A 160 8.42 16.30 -9.95
N HIS A 161 9.71 15.98 -10.03
CA HIS A 161 10.45 15.28 -8.98
C HIS A 161 10.38 15.99 -7.62
N PHE A 162 10.44 17.33 -7.58
CA PHE A 162 10.31 18.11 -6.35
C PHE A 162 8.96 17.88 -5.67
N MET A 163 7.85 17.95 -6.41
CA MET A 163 6.53 17.70 -5.85
C MET A 163 6.36 16.24 -5.42
N VAL A 164 6.92 15.25 -6.15
CA VAL A 164 6.87 13.85 -5.70
C VAL A 164 7.63 13.64 -4.38
N LEU A 165 8.81 14.24 -4.24
CA LEU A 165 9.57 14.20 -2.98
C LEU A 165 8.83 14.91 -1.83
N LEU A 166 8.22 16.07 -2.09
CA LEU A 166 7.40 16.79 -1.10
C LEU A 166 6.24 15.93 -0.58
N PHE A 167 5.53 15.22 -1.48
CA PHE A 167 4.47 14.30 -1.08
C PHE A 167 4.99 13.06 -0.34
N ILE A 168 6.20 12.59 -0.62
CA ILE A 168 6.86 11.53 0.16
C ILE A 168 7.17 12.01 1.58
N PHE A 169 7.79 13.19 1.74
CA PHE A 169 8.05 13.75 3.07
C PHE A 169 6.78 14.05 3.86
N LEU A 170 5.71 14.52 3.21
CA LEU A 170 4.40 14.69 3.82
C LEU A 170 3.79 13.36 4.29
N ALA A 171 3.94 12.28 3.51
CA ALA A 171 3.50 10.95 3.92
C ALA A 171 4.35 10.38 5.07
N CYS A 172 5.64 10.70 5.14
CA CYS A 172 6.52 10.33 6.27
C CYS A 172 6.06 10.92 7.61
N LEU A 173 5.30 12.03 7.63
CA LEU A 173 4.72 12.58 8.86
C LEU A 173 3.60 11.71 9.45
N PHE A 174 3.02 10.80 8.66
CA PHE A 174 2.00 9.84 9.09
C PHE A 174 2.53 8.43 9.19
N HIS A 175 3.48 8.05 8.32
CA HIS A 175 4.19 6.78 8.47
C HIS A 175 5.63 6.83 7.94
N SER A 176 6.61 6.66 8.81
CA SER A 176 8.03 6.95 8.51
C SER A 176 8.65 6.03 7.45
N THR A 177 8.17 4.80 7.31
CA THR A 177 8.74 3.79 6.39
C THR A 177 8.53 4.14 4.91
N VAL A 178 7.68 5.12 4.59
CA VAL A 178 7.46 5.65 3.23
C VAL A 178 8.74 6.23 2.63
N ILE A 179 9.74 6.59 3.45
CA ILE A 179 11.05 7.07 3.00
C ILE A 179 11.75 6.09 2.04
N VAL A 180 11.46 4.78 2.14
CA VAL A 180 11.95 3.72 1.24
C VAL A 180 11.45 3.92 -0.21
N LEU A 181 10.36 4.67 -0.42
CA LEU A 181 9.89 5.03 -1.76
C LEU A 181 10.84 6.00 -2.47
N ILE A 182 11.71 6.76 -1.80
CA ILE A 182 12.64 7.69 -2.47
C ILE A 182 13.59 6.96 -3.45
N PRO A 183 14.43 5.99 -3.03
CA PRO A 183 15.31 5.28 -3.96
C PRO A 183 14.51 4.51 -5.02
N LEU A 184 13.39 3.89 -4.65
CA LEU A 184 12.54 3.15 -5.58
C LEU A 184 11.91 4.07 -6.64
N TYR A 185 11.48 5.28 -6.28
CA TYR A 185 11.00 6.30 -7.21
C TYR A 185 12.11 6.81 -8.13
N LEU A 186 13.29 7.12 -7.61
CA LEU A 186 14.42 7.62 -8.41
C LEU A 186 14.88 6.57 -9.43
N ILE A 187 15.06 5.31 -9.01
CA ILE A 187 15.37 4.19 -9.91
C ILE A 187 14.26 4.04 -10.96
N ALA A 188 13.00 3.97 -10.54
CA ALA A 188 11.86 3.81 -11.45
C ALA A 188 11.69 4.97 -12.44
N ALA A 189 12.10 6.18 -12.05
CA ALA A 189 12.00 7.37 -12.87
C ALA A 189 13.11 7.45 -13.92
N PHE A 190 14.35 7.14 -13.57
CA PHE A 190 15.51 7.34 -14.45
C PHE A 190 15.93 6.08 -15.21
N ILE A 191 15.82 4.89 -14.61
CA ILE A 191 16.11 3.61 -15.29
C ILE A 191 14.83 3.08 -15.95
N LYS A 192 14.87 2.78 -17.24
CA LYS A 192 13.71 2.24 -17.97
C LYS A 192 13.68 0.70 -17.90
N PRO A 193 12.50 0.06 -17.92
CA PRO A 193 12.40 -1.37 -18.22
C PRO A 193 12.90 -1.64 -19.65
N THR A 194 13.80 -2.60 -19.81
CA THR A 194 14.40 -2.99 -21.10
C THR A 194 14.69 -4.48 -21.09
N LYS A 195 15.09 -5.03 -22.24
CA LYS A 195 15.59 -6.41 -22.35
C LYS A 195 16.86 -6.69 -21.54
N ILE A 196 17.53 -5.67 -20.99
CA ILE A 196 18.75 -5.79 -20.19
C ILE A 196 18.43 -5.54 -18.70
N THR A 197 17.74 -4.44 -18.39
CA THR A 197 17.42 -4.05 -17.01
C THR A 197 16.43 -5.00 -16.33
N VAL A 198 15.48 -5.60 -17.07
CA VAL A 198 14.53 -6.57 -16.47
C VAL A 198 15.24 -7.88 -16.03
N PRO A 199 16.12 -8.52 -16.84
CA PRO A 199 16.98 -9.59 -16.35
C PRO A 199 17.90 -9.20 -15.19
N ILE A 200 18.48 -8.00 -15.20
CA ILE A 200 19.30 -7.52 -14.06
C ILE A 200 18.46 -7.45 -12.78
N TYR A 201 17.24 -6.91 -12.82
CA TYR A 201 16.35 -6.91 -11.65
C TYR A 201 16.03 -8.33 -11.17
N ALA A 202 15.85 -9.30 -12.07
CA ALA A 202 15.61 -10.70 -11.70
C ALA A 202 16.84 -11.35 -11.03
N ILE A 203 18.05 -11.12 -11.56
CA ILE A 203 19.31 -11.61 -10.97
C ILE A 203 19.54 -11.00 -9.59
N LEU A 204 19.37 -9.68 -9.44
CA LEU A 204 19.47 -8.99 -8.14
C LEU A 204 18.42 -9.50 -7.15
N THR A 205 17.20 -9.79 -7.60
CA THR A 205 16.14 -10.37 -6.75
C THR A 205 16.50 -11.76 -6.28
N ALA A 206 17.02 -12.62 -7.15
CA ALA A 206 17.49 -13.96 -6.77
C ALA A 206 18.64 -13.88 -5.76
N LEU A 207 19.61 -12.98 -5.98
CA LEU A 207 20.73 -12.75 -5.05
C LEU A 207 20.25 -12.27 -3.68
N VAL A 208 19.35 -11.28 -3.62
CA VAL A 208 18.75 -10.79 -2.37
C VAL A 208 17.90 -11.86 -1.68
N TYR A 209 17.14 -12.66 -2.44
CA TYR A 209 16.32 -13.74 -1.88
C TYR A 209 17.17 -14.86 -1.28
N LEU A 210 18.31 -15.20 -1.89
CA LEU A 210 19.27 -16.16 -1.35
C LEU A 210 19.97 -15.59 -0.10
N LEU A 211 20.57 -14.41 -0.23
CA LEU A 211 21.38 -13.75 0.81
C LEU A 211 20.55 -13.02 1.90
N SER A 212 19.23 -13.11 1.90
CA SER A 212 18.38 -12.34 2.82
C SER A 212 18.71 -12.54 4.30
N TRP A 213 19.08 -13.76 4.72
CA TRP A 213 19.48 -14.05 6.10
C TRP A 213 20.82 -13.39 6.47
N PRO A 214 21.90 -13.53 5.68
CA PRO A 214 23.10 -12.69 5.82
C PRO A 214 22.82 -11.18 5.85
N ILE A 215 21.98 -10.67 4.95
CA ILE A 215 21.61 -9.25 4.87
C ILE A 215 20.90 -8.78 6.15
N LEU A 216 19.92 -9.54 6.64
CA LEU A 216 19.20 -9.23 7.88
C LEU A 216 20.11 -9.31 9.12
N ARG A 217 21.01 -10.29 9.19
CA ARG A 217 22.00 -10.41 10.27
C ARG A 217 22.99 -9.24 10.25
N PHE A 218 23.44 -8.80 9.08
CA PHE A 218 24.29 -7.61 8.95
C PHE A 218 23.53 -6.31 9.31
N ALA A 219 22.26 -6.19 8.91
CA ALA A 219 21.43 -5.03 9.23
C ALA A 219 21.26 -4.82 10.75
N VAL A 220 21.14 -5.88 11.55
CA VAL A 220 21.08 -5.75 13.03
C VAL A 220 22.44 -5.62 13.71
N VAL A 221 23.57 -5.79 13.00
CA VAL A 221 24.89 -5.36 13.49
C VAL A 221 25.01 -3.83 13.35
N LEU A 222 24.52 -3.27 12.25
CA LEU A 222 24.46 -1.82 12.05
C LEU A 222 23.38 -1.14 12.92
N LEU A 223 22.31 -1.86 13.25
CA LEU A 223 21.17 -1.35 14.05
C LEU A 223 20.79 -2.34 15.17
N PRO A 224 21.57 -2.42 16.27
CA PRO A 224 21.41 -3.42 17.33
C PRO A 224 20.02 -3.47 17.98
N GLN A 225 19.28 -2.35 17.99
CA GLN A 225 17.92 -2.27 18.52
C GLN A 225 16.92 -3.18 17.80
N TYR A 226 17.22 -3.62 16.57
CA TYR A 226 16.37 -4.57 15.83
C TYR A 226 16.78 -6.04 16.00
N LYS A 227 17.85 -6.36 16.77
CA LYS A 227 18.33 -7.74 16.95
C LYS A 227 17.23 -8.70 17.43
N GLY A 228 16.40 -8.26 18.38
CA GLY A 228 15.28 -9.04 18.92
C GLY A 228 14.11 -9.28 17.95
N TYR A 229 14.11 -8.66 16.76
CA TYR A 229 13.08 -8.88 15.75
C TYR A 229 13.36 -10.10 14.86
N LEU A 230 14.62 -10.55 14.76
CA LEU A 230 15.03 -11.63 13.85
C LEU A 230 14.39 -12.99 14.16
N GLU A 231 13.98 -13.22 15.41
CA GLU A 231 13.39 -14.47 15.89
C GLU A 231 11.85 -14.46 15.82
N LEU A 232 11.23 -13.32 15.51
CA LEU A 232 9.78 -13.17 15.44
C LEU A 232 9.23 -13.79 14.16
N ASN A 233 8.02 -14.36 14.24
CA ASN A 233 7.28 -14.92 13.08
C ASN A 233 7.20 -13.96 11.88
N PHE A 234 7.16 -12.65 12.13
CA PHE A 234 7.19 -11.59 11.11
C PHE A 234 8.43 -11.63 10.19
N ILE A 235 9.55 -12.14 10.68
CA ILE A 235 10.82 -12.30 9.95
C ILE A 235 11.15 -13.78 9.69
N THR A 236 10.85 -14.69 10.62
CA THR A 236 11.17 -16.13 10.46
C THR A 236 10.21 -16.86 9.51
N GLN A 237 9.02 -16.32 9.23
CA GLN A 237 8.03 -16.90 8.34
C GLN A 237 7.75 -15.99 7.13
N GLY A 238 7.23 -16.60 6.06
CA GLY A 238 6.85 -15.93 4.81
C GLY A 238 5.40 -16.20 4.43
N TYR A 239 4.83 -15.35 3.57
CA TYR A 239 3.51 -15.58 2.97
C TYR A 239 3.50 -16.82 2.06
N SER A 240 2.34 -17.48 1.97
CA SER A 240 2.13 -18.54 0.97
C SER A 240 2.38 -18.01 -0.46
N PRO A 241 3.12 -18.73 -1.32
CA PRO A 241 3.42 -18.28 -2.69
C PRO A 241 2.20 -17.92 -3.56
N VAL A 242 0.99 -18.36 -3.20
CA VAL A 242 -0.26 -17.95 -3.85
C VAL A 242 -0.44 -16.42 -3.88
N TYR A 243 0.07 -15.70 -2.87
CA TYR A 243 -0.05 -14.24 -2.80
C TYR A 243 0.80 -13.51 -3.85
N ILE A 244 1.79 -14.17 -4.47
CA ILE A 244 2.55 -13.62 -5.60
C ILE A 244 1.68 -13.49 -6.87
N ILE A 245 0.62 -14.28 -7.03
CA ILE A 245 -0.12 -14.43 -8.30
C ILE A 245 -0.62 -13.08 -8.84
N VAL A 246 -1.22 -12.22 -8.00
CA VAL A 246 -1.75 -10.92 -8.45
C VAL A 246 -0.63 -9.90 -8.75
N PRO A 247 0.40 -9.71 -7.88
CA PRO A 247 1.61 -8.97 -8.24
C PRO A 247 2.28 -9.43 -9.54
N ALA A 248 2.38 -10.74 -9.78
CA ALA A 248 2.96 -11.31 -10.99
C ALA A 248 2.10 -11.01 -12.23
N ILE A 249 0.79 -11.18 -12.14
CA ILE A 249 -0.16 -10.82 -13.19
C ILE A 249 -0.09 -9.33 -13.54
N ILE A 250 -0.13 -8.45 -12.54
CA ILE A 250 -0.02 -6.99 -12.72
C ILE A 250 1.31 -6.62 -13.38
N THR A 251 2.41 -7.29 -12.99
CA THR A 251 3.74 -7.09 -13.59
C THR A 251 3.81 -7.59 -15.04
N ALA A 252 3.22 -8.75 -15.34
CA ALA A 252 3.14 -9.29 -16.70
C ALA A 252 2.35 -8.36 -17.62
N LEU A 253 1.18 -7.88 -17.18
CA LEU A 253 0.37 -6.90 -17.92
C LEU A 253 1.12 -5.57 -18.12
N ALA A 254 1.83 -5.08 -17.09
CA ALA A 254 2.64 -3.87 -17.17
C ALA A 254 3.83 -4.02 -18.15
N LEU A 255 4.49 -5.17 -18.19
CA LEU A 255 5.57 -5.48 -19.14
C LEU A 255 5.04 -5.62 -20.58
N ILE A 256 3.92 -6.31 -20.77
CA ILE A 256 3.25 -6.43 -22.09
C ILE A 256 2.84 -5.06 -22.60
N ALA A 257 2.23 -4.22 -21.75
CA ALA A 257 1.86 -2.85 -22.11
C ALA A 257 3.09 -2.00 -22.48
N HIS A 258 4.18 -2.12 -21.71
CA HIS A 258 5.42 -1.39 -21.93
C HIS A 258 6.09 -1.73 -23.27
N PHE A 259 6.20 -3.02 -23.61
CA PHE A 259 6.87 -3.45 -24.85
C PHE A 259 5.97 -3.47 -26.10
N THR A 260 4.69 -3.08 -25.99
CA THR A 260 3.75 -3.03 -27.13
C THR A 260 3.27 -1.60 -27.45
N GLY A 261 1.96 -1.32 -27.40
CA GLY A 261 1.40 -0.05 -27.85
C GLY A 261 1.50 1.06 -26.80
N TYR A 262 1.10 0.75 -25.57
CA TYR A 262 1.02 1.72 -24.48
C TYR A 262 2.37 2.39 -24.19
N GLY A 263 3.46 1.62 -24.12
CA GLY A 263 4.81 2.16 -23.87
C GLY A 263 5.37 3.05 -24.99
N LYS A 264 4.75 3.04 -26.19
CA LYS A 264 5.09 3.99 -27.27
C LYS A 264 4.30 5.29 -27.17
N ALA A 265 3.02 5.20 -26.79
CA ALA A 265 2.16 6.37 -26.60
C ALA A 265 2.52 7.16 -25.32
N TYR A 266 2.83 6.46 -24.22
CA TYR A 266 3.08 7.06 -22.90
C TYR A 266 4.45 6.64 -22.32
N PRO A 267 5.58 6.90 -23.01
CA PRO A 267 6.87 6.30 -22.66
C PRO A 267 7.41 6.68 -21.27
N LYS A 268 7.19 7.92 -20.82
CA LYS A 268 7.63 8.38 -19.47
C LYS A 268 6.85 7.71 -18.33
N GLU A 269 5.55 7.55 -18.53
CA GLU A 269 4.62 7.00 -17.54
C GLU A 269 4.71 5.48 -17.51
N SER A 270 4.72 4.85 -18.68
CA SER A 270 4.87 3.40 -18.82
C SER A 270 6.18 2.91 -18.20
N ALA A 271 7.31 3.59 -18.43
CA ALA A 271 8.56 3.21 -17.77
C ALA A 271 8.43 3.28 -16.23
N LEU A 272 7.89 4.38 -15.70
CA LEU A 272 7.77 4.61 -14.26
C LEU A 272 6.88 3.57 -13.58
N PHE A 273 5.64 3.40 -14.07
CA PHE A 273 4.68 2.52 -13.40
C PHE A 273 4.90 1.03 -13.72
N THR A 274 5.55 0.68 -14.84
CA THR A 274 6.02 -0.71 -15.05
C THR A 274 7.17 -1.04 -14.10
N ASN A 275 8.09 -0.12 -13.80
CA ASN A 275 9.07 -0.32 -12.72
C ASN A 275 8.37 -0.50 -11.35
N PHE A 276 7.35 0.32 -11.03
CA PHE A 276 6.58 0.14 -9.79
C PHE A 276 5.90 -1.23 -9.70
N ALA A 277 5.35 -1.74 -10.80
CA ALA A 277 4.80 -3.09 -10.86
C ALA A 277 5.88 -4.16 -10.59
N ILE A 278 7.03 -4.07 -11.28
CA ILE A 278 8.17 -4.98 -11.09
C ILE A 278 8.64 -4.95 -9.63
N PHE A 279 8.85 -3.77 -9.04
CA PHE A 279 9.32 -3.62 -7.67
C PHE A 279 8.29 -4.15 -6.65
N ASN A 280 7.00 -3.94 -6.90
CA ASN A 280 5.92 -4.57 -6.12
C ASN A 280 6.01 -6.11 -6.18
N PHE A 281 6.17 -6.71 -7.38
CA PHE A 281 6.36 -8.16 -7.51
C PHE A 281 7.63 -8.66 -6.80
N ILE A 282 8.75 -7.93 -6.89
CA ILE A 282 10.01 -8.29 -6.20
C ILE A 282 9.81 -8.28 -4.67
N ILE A 283 9.14 -7.26 -4.13
CA ILE A 283 8.83 -7.17 -2.70
C ILE A 283 7.91 -8.33 -2.27
N TRP A 284 6.85 -8.63 -3.02
CA TRP A 284 5.96 -9.77 -2.75
C TRP A 284 6.65 -11.14 -2.92
N PHE A 285 7.64 -11.26 -3.81
CA PHE A 285 8.46 -12.46 -3.96
C PHE A 285 9.40 -12.66 -2.76
N ILE A 286 10.01 -11.60 -2.24
CA ILE A 286 10.81 -11.67 -0.99
C ILE A 286 9.91 -11.94 0.23
N ALA A 287 8.66 -11.45 0.20
CA ALA A 287 7.69 -11.65 1.28
C ALA A 287 7.24 -13.12 1.46
N THR A 288 7.51 -14.04 0.52
CA THR A 288 7.31 -15.49 0.76
C THR A 288 8.39 -16.14 1.61
N LYS A 289 9.45 -15.39 1.97
CA LYS A 289 10.49 -15.80 2.91
C LYS A 289 10.46 -14.99 4.22
N HIS A 290 10.12 -13.70 4.13
CA HIS A 290 10.06 -12.78 5.27
C HIS A 290 8.81 -11.90 5.17
N PHE A 291 7.70 -12.28 5.82
CA PHE A 291 6.38 -11.76 5.43
C PHE A 291 6.22 -10.25 5.63
N VAL A 292 6.86 -9.67 6.67
CA VAL A 292 6.88 -8.23 6.99
C VAL A 292 7.44 -7.32 5.89
N ILE A 293 8.05 -7.89 4.85
CA ILE A 293 8.53 -7.15 3.68
C ILE A 293 7.35 -6.66 2.82
N GLU A 294 6.16 -7.24 2.94
CA GLU A 294 4.96 -6.84 2.17
C GLU A 294 4.56 -5.37 2.37
N ARG A 295 4.75 -4.81 3.58
CA ARG A 295 4.40 -3.43 3.94
C ARG A 295 5.07 -2.39 3.03
N PHE A 296 6.30 -2.64 2.58
CA PHE A 296 6.99 -1.72 1.68
C PHE A 296 6.36 -1.68 0.27
N SER A 297 5.57 -2.68 -0.11
CA SER A 297 4.91 -2.73 -1.42
C SER A 297 3.78 -1.70 -1.54
N MET A 298 3.08 -1.35 -0.46
CA MET A 298 1.80 -0.64 -0.52
C MET A 298 1.89 0.71 -1.26
N TYR A 299 2.99 1.45 -1.09
CA TYR A 299 3.21 2.77 -1.70
C TYR A 299 3.45 2.71 -3.23
N LEU A 300 3.95 1.56 -3.72
CA LEU A 300 4.06 1.27 -5.14
C LEU A 300 2.76 0.68 -5.68
N TYR A 301 2.14 -0.21 -4.90
CA TYR A 301 0.99 -1.01 -5.30
C TYR A 301 -0.27 -0.16 -5.44
N ILE A 302 -0.46 0.88 -4.61
CA ILE A 302 -1.58 1.82 -4.71
C ILE A 302 -1.64 2.49 -6.10
N MET A 303 -0.49 2.70 -6.76
CA MET A 303 -0.44 3.28 -8.11
C MET A 303 -1.02 2.35 -9.19
N MET A 304 -1.13 1.04 -8.92
CA MET A 304 -1.70 0.08 -9.87
C MET A 304 -3.20 0.33 -10.08
N ILE A 305 -3.92 0.88 -9.10
CA ILE A 305 -5.33 1.26 -9.25
C ILE A 305 -5.54 2.40 -10.26
N MET A 306 -4.48 3.12 -10.64
CA MET A 306 -4.50 4.18 -11.65
C MET A 306 -3.86 3.71 -12.97
N PHE A 307 -2.74 2.99 -12.89
CA PHE A 307 -1.97 2.54 -14.05
C PHE A 307 -2.68 1.45 -14.85
N ILE A 308 -3.29 0.47 -14.18
CA ILE A 308 -3.98 -0.63 -14.86
C ILE A 308 -5.23 -0.12 -15.62
N PRO A 309 -6.09 0.76 -15.06
CA PRO A 309 -7.12 1.47 -15.83
C PRO A 309 -6.61 2.28 -17.03
N SER A 310 -5.42 2.91 -16.94
CA SER A 310 -4.81 3.60 -18.07
C SER A 310 -4.48 2.65 -19.23
N ILE A 311 -3.85 1.51 -18.91
CA ILE A 311 -3.58 0.45 -19.87
C ILE A 311 -4.89 -0.08 -20.48
N ALA A 312 -5.91 -0.33 -19.64
CA ALA A 312 -7.23 -0.81 -20.08
C ALA A 312 -7.85 0.12 -21.11
N ARG A 313 -7.93 1.42 -20.80
CA ARG A 313 -8.52 2.45 -21.65
C ARG A 313 -7.78 2.60 -22.97
N TYR A 314 -6.45 2.57 -22.97
CA TYR A 314 -5.66 2.65 -24.20
C TYR A 314 -5.97 1.49 -25.16
N TYR A 315 -6.00 0.25 -24.68
CA TYR A 315 -6.33 -0.90 -25.54
C TYR A 315 -7.81 -0.94 -25.93
N MET A 316 -8.73 -0.53 -25.05
CA MET A 316 -10.15 -0.34 -25.38
C MET A 316 -10.33 0.69 -26.51
N ASN A 317 -9.72 1.87 -26.39
CA ASN A 317 -9.78 2.92 -27.40
C ASN A 317 -9.18 2.41 -28.72
N CYS A 318 -8.02 1.74 -28.69
CA CYS A 318 -7.45 1.10 -29.87
C CYS A 318 -8.32 -0.02 -30.48
N ALA A 319 -9.17 -0.69 -29.68
CA ALA A 319 -10.11 -1.70 -30.14
C ALA A 319 -11.36 -1.07 -30.79
N LYS A 320 -11.99 -0.08 -30.14
CA LYS A 320 -13.09 0.74 -30.71
C LYS A 320 -12.70 1.25 -32.10
N VAL A 321 -11.50 1.82 -32.21
CA VAL A 321 -10.93 2.37 -33.45
C VAL A 321 -10.70 1.32 -34.55
N TYR A 322 -10.28 0.11 -34.19
CA TYR A 322 -10.02 -0.98 -35.13
C TYR A 322 -11.33 -1.54 -35.68
N LEU A 323 -12.34 -1.70 -34.83
CA LEU A 323 -13.67 -2.14 -35.23
C LEU A 323 -14.38 -1.11 -36.12
N ALA A 324 -14.23 0.19 -35.82
CA ALA A 324 -14.73 1.27 -36.66
C ALA A 324 -14.07 1.25 -38.06
N ARG A 325 -12.73 1.21 -38.14
CA ARG A 325 -12.02 1.16 -39.44
C ARG A 325 -12.21 -0.11 -40.23
N ARG A 326 -12.55 -1.23 -39.58
CA ARG A 326 -12.95 -2.46 -40.27
C ARG A 326 -14.32 -2.33 -40.97
N LYS A 327 -15.18 -1.40 -40.54
CA LYS A 327 -16.47 -1.10 -41.21
C LYS A 327 -16.37 0.06 -42.21
N ASN A 328 -15.64 1.12 -41.86
CA ASN A 328 -15.39 2.28 -42.73
C ASN A 328 -13.93 2.74 -42.50
N PRO A 329 -13.00 2.57 -43.46
CA PRO A 329 -11.58 2.92 -43.30
C PRO A 329 -11.33 4.36 -42.84
N ASP A 330 -12.20 5.29 -43.22
CA ASP A 330 -12.06 6.70 -42.93
C ASP A 330 -12.60 7.13 -41.56
N ALA A 331 -13.30 6.23 -40.85
CA ALA A 331 -13.99 6.52 -39.60
C ALA A 331 -13.12 7.24 -38.55
N VAL A 332 -13.48 8.49 -38.27
CA VAL A 332 -13.06 9.21 -37.06
C VAL A 332 -13.83 8.62 -35.88
N VAL A 333 -13.16 8.43 -34.74
CA VAL A 333 -13.77 7.92 -33.51
C VAL A 333 -13.40 8.91 -32.41
N GLU A 334 -14.41 9.63 -31.91
CA GLU A 334 -14.25 10.43 -30.70
C GLU A 334 -14.16 9.51 -29.48
N PHE A 335 -13.41 9.95 -28.47
CA PHE A 335 -13.27 9.27 -27.20
C PHE A 335 -13.73 10.18 -26.07
N ASP A 336 -14.39 9.58 -25.07
CA ASP A 336 -14.70 10.24 -23.80
C ASP A 336 -13.46 10.88 -23.20
N LYS A 337 -13.59 12.03 -22.53
CA LYS A 337 -12.48 12.74 -21.87
C LYS A 337 -12.36 12.38 -20.37
N THR A 338 -11.15 12.45 -19.80
CA THR A 338 -10.97 12.40 -18.33
C THR A 338 -11.65 13.60 -17.66
N VAL A 339 -11.87 13.52 -16.34
CA VAL A 339 -12.34 14.67 -15.56
C VAL A 339 -11.29 15.81 -15.58
N ASP A 340 -10.00 15.47 -15.52
CA ASP A 340 -8.92 16.46 -15.65
C ASP A 340 -8.90 17.15 -17.02
N GLU A 341 -9.05 16.41 -18.13
CA GLU A 341 -9.18 16.98 -19.49
C GLU A 341 -10.38 17.91 -19.63
N VAL A 342 -11.56 17.49 -19.16
CA VAL A 342 -12.78 18.33 -19.24
C VAL A 342 -12.56 19.63 -18.47
N ILE A 343 -12.00 19.58 -17.26
CA ILE A 343 -11.78 20.77 -16.44
C ILE A 343 -10.63 21.64 -17.00
N ARG A 344 -9.58 21.05 -17.59
CA ARG A 344 -8.56 21.80 -18.35
C ARG A 344 -9.18 22.53 -19.55
N SER A 345 -10.05 21.87 -20.31
CA SER A 345 -10.71 22.46 -21.49
C SER A 345 -11.71 23.58 -21.16
N LYS A 346 -12.21 23.65 -19.92
CA LYS A 346 -13.09 24.72 -19.43
C LYS A 346 -12.35 25.91 -18.82
N HIS A 347 -11.07 25.77 -18.51
CA HIS A 347 -10.25 26.81 -17.86
C HIS A 347 -8.87 26.97 -18.53
N PRO A 348 -8.79 27.16 -19.86
CA PRO A 348 -7.52 27.36 -20.56
C PRO A 348 -6.70 28.50 -19.94
N GLU A 349 -7.34 29.58 -19.49
CA GLU A 349 -6.71 30.74 -18.86
C GLU A 349 -5.96 30.42 -17.55
N LYS A 350 -6.48 29.49 -16.72
CA LYS A 350 -5.80 29.07 -15.48
C LYS A 350 -4.64 28.13 -15.73
N TYR A 351 -4.67 27.35 -16.81
CA TYR A 351 -3.60 26.40 -17.15
C TYR A 351 -2.55 26.97 -18.12
N ALA A 352 -2.88 28.00 -18.90
CA ALA A 352 -1.96 28.75 -19.76
C ALA A 352 -1.07 29.72 -18.97
N LYS A 353 -1.51 30.25 -17.83
CA LYS A 353 -0.73 31.16 -16.97
C LYS A 353 0.56 30.56 -16.36
N LYS A 354 0.93 29.33 -16.70
CA LYS A 354 2.26 28.77 -16.42
C LYS A 354 3.29 28.92 -17.57
N TYR A 355 2.87 29.47 -18.71
CA TYR A 355 3.71 29.72 -19.90
C TYR A 355 3.65 31.18 -20.39
N ALA A 356 2.92 32.05 -19.70
CA ALA A 356 2.94 33.50 -19.92
C ALA A 356 4.21 34.12 -19.31
N ALA A 357 5.35 33.88 -19.96
CA ALA A 357 6.42 34.88 -19.98
C ALA A 357 5.95 36.10 -20.79
N GLU A 358 6.59 37.25 -20.61
CA GLU A 358 6.08 38.53 -21.08
C GLU A 358 5.90 38.61 -22.62
N PRO A 359 4.83 39.24 -23.12
CA PRO A 359 4.64 39.42 -24.55
C PRO A 359 5.62 40.46 -25.09
N LYS A 360 6.71 40.00 -25.72
CA LYS A 360 7.47 40.86 -26.64
C LYS A 360 6.51 41.32 -27.74
N LYS A 361 6.29 42.64 -27.84
CA LYS A 361 5.43 43.25 -28.86
C LYS A 361 5.97 42.91 -30.25
N GLU A 362 5.22 42.10 -31.00
CA GLU A 362 5.35 42.09 -32.46
C GLU A 362 4.95 43.49 -32.95
N LYS A 363 5.85 44.18 -33.66
CA LYS A 363 5.50 45.41 -34.37
C LYS A 363 4.66 45.01 -35.58
N ALA A 364 3.52 45.66 -35.76
CA ALA A 364 2.69 45.47 -36.94
C ALA A 364 3.47 45.80 -38.22
N VAL A 365 3.19 45.07 -39.30
CA VAL A 365 3.79 45.31 -40.62
C VAL A 365 3.24 46.60 -41.21
N SER A 366 4.11 47.58 -41.44
CA SER A 366 3.85 48.76 -42.28
C SER A 366 4.69 48.69 -43.56
N GLN A 367 4.18 49.25 -44.65
CA GLN A 367 4.76 49.17 -46.00
C GLN A 367 6.09 49.95 -46.17
N PRO A 368 6.89 49.69 -47.22
CA PRO A 368 8.33 49.94 -47.23
C PRO A 368 8.76 51.32 -47.76
N VAL A 369 9.90 51.79 -47.22
CA VAL A 369 10.74 52.90 -47.73
C VAL A 369 12.22 52.61 -47.28
N PRO A 370 13.26 53.24 -47.84
CA PRO A 370 14.22 52.47 -48.65
C PRO A 370 15.61 52.25 -48.04
N GLU A 371 16.39 51.49 -48.79
CA GLU A 371 17.77 51.04 -48.58
C GLU A 371 18.81 52.14 -48.25
N LYS A 372 19.71 51.83 -47.30
CA LYS A 372 21.01 52.49 -47.09
C LYS A 372 22.04 51.48 -46.57
N ALA A 373 23.30 51.66 -46.97
CA ALA A 373 24.37 50.67 -46.82
C ALA A 373 24.99 50.59 -45.42
N GLU A 374 25.64 49.45 -45.15
CA GLU A 374 26.51 49.20 -43.98
C GLU A 374 27.97 49.63 -44.26
N PRO A 375 28.78 49.98 -43.24
CA PRO A 375 30.17 50.39 -43.41
C PRO A 375 31.15 49.20 -43.48
N GLU A 376 32.31 49.42 -44.11
CA GLU A 376 33.36 48.40 -44.29
C GLU A 376 34.21 48.13 -43.02
N LEU A 377 34.74 46.91 -42.90
CA LEU A 377 35.68 46.53 -41.83
C LEU A 377 37.12 47.00 -42.09
N SER A 378 37.87 47.19 -41.00
CA SER A 378 39.23 47.75 -41.02
C SER A 378 40.28 46.77 -41.56
N ASP A 379 41.33 47.29 -42.20
CA ASP A 379 42.35 46.45 -42.86
C ASP A 379 43.22 45.66 -41.87
N ILE A 380 43.33 46.12 -40.62
CA ILE A 380 44.03 45.42 -39.53
C ILE A 380 43.35 44.06 -39.23
N GLU A 381 42.04 43.96 -39.42
CA GLU A 381 41.28 42.73 -39.20
C GLU A 381 41.38 41.77 -40.39
N LYS A 382 41.49 42.30 -41.61
CA LYS A 382 41.73 41.53 -42.84
C LYS A 382 43.12 40.87 -42.79
N GLU A 383 44.16 41.62 -42.45
CA GLU A 383 45.54 41.08 -42.43
C GLU A 383 45.74 40.04 -41.31
N LYS A 384 45.08 40.18 -40.16
CA LYS A 384 45.06 39.13 -39.11
C LYS A 384 44.44 37.82 -39.60
N GLN A 385 43.39 37.87 -40.44
CA GLN A 385 42.81 36.66 -41.01
C GLN A 385 43.70 36.03 -42.08
N ARG A 386 44.43 36.85 -42.84
CA ARG A 386 45.37 36.40 -43.87
C ARG A 386 46.53 35.60 -43.27
N ILE A 387 47.24 36.16 -42.29
CA ILE A 387 48.36 35.51 -41.60
C ILE A 387 47.91 34.17 -40.96
N LEU A 388 46.70 34.13 -40.41
CA LEU A 388 46.14 32.91 -39.80
C LEU A 388 45.82 31.81 -40.82
N ALA A 389 45.47 32.17 -42.06
CA ALA A 389 45.24 31.22 -43.15
C ALA A 389 46.56 30.68 -43.73
N GLU A 390 47.59 31.53 -43.82
CA GLU A 390 48.92 31.18 -44.35
C GLU A 390 49.63 30.14 -43.46
N ILE A 391 49.54 30.31 -42.13
CA ILE A 391 50.06 29.35 -41.12
C ILE A 391 49.40 27.96 -41.20
N MET A 392 48.21 27.83 -41.80
CA MET A 392 47.48 26.55 -41.90
C MET A 392 47.63 25.86 -43.27
N ALA A 393 48.54 26.33 -44.13
CA ALA A 393 48.69 25.83 -45.51
C ALA A 393 49.91 24.92 -45.76
N GLU A 394 50.87 24.81 -44.83
CA GLU A 394 52.15 24.12 -45.08
C GLU A 394 52.16 22.58 -44.81
N ASP A 395 51.12 22.01 -44.20
CA ASP A 395 51.19 20.64 -43.62
C ASP A 395 50.25 19.62 -44.32
N GLY A 396 50.82 18.77 -45.20
CA GLY A 396 50.21 17.51 -45.67
C GLY A 396 49.83 17.41 -47.17
N GLY A 397 50.47 16.48 -47.90
CA GLY A 397 50.20 16.17 -49.31
C GLY A 397 50.03 14.67 -49.64
N ASP A 398 49.73 14.37 -50.91
CA ASP A 398 49.52 13.03 -51.54
C ASP A 398 48.35 12.15 -51.01
N SER A 399 47.65 11.29 -51.78
CA SER A 399 47.37 11.11 -53.24
C SER A 399 46.27 9.99 -53.39
N ASN A 400 45.71 9.50 -54.53
CA ASN A 400 45.80 9.78 -55.97
C ASN A 400 44.60 9.16 -56.80
N ILE A 401 44.56 9.43 -58.12
CA ILE A 401 43.95 8.66 -59.26
C ILE A 401 42.43 8.28 -59.28
N VAL A 402 41.64 9.13 -59.94
CA VAL A 402 40.75 8.92 -61.14
C VAL A 402 39.90 7.63 -61.34
N THR A 403 38.56 7.80 -61.46
CA THR A 403 37.75 7.45 -62.67
C THR A 403 36.32 8.06 -62.66
N LYS A 404 35.67 8.13 -63.83
CA LYS A 404 34.33 8.72 -64.16
C LYS A 404 33.66 7.84 -65.25
N PRO A 405 32.40 8.07 -65.73
CA PRO A 405 31.42 9.14 -65.45
C PRO A 405 30.26 8.60 -64.54
N ILE A 406 28.97 8.97 -64.51
CA ILE A 406 27.99 9.74 -65.34
C ILE A 406 27.20 10.74 -64.42
N GLU A 407 26.16 11.38 -64.95
CA GLU A 407 25.48 12.61 -64.50
C GLU A 407 24.32 12.44 -63.48
N ALA A 408 23.98 13.58 -62.87
CA ALA A 408 22.65 14.01 -62.37
C ALA A 408 21.92 13.20 -61.27
N VAL A 409 21.99 13.70 -60.03
CA VAL A 409 20.82 14.21 -59.24
C VAL A 409 21.35 14.89 -57.96
N GLU A 410 20.74 16.00 -57.53
CA GLU A 410 21.13 16.69 -56.28
C GLU A 410 20.96 15.80 -55.04
N ASN A 411 21.98 15.79 -54.17
CA ASN A 411 21.88 15.21 -52.83
C ASN A 411 22.78 15.98 -51.84
N LYS A 412 22.21 16.94 -51.08
CA LYS A 412 22.92 17.60 -49.98
C LYS A 412 22.82 16.77 -48.68
N LYS A 413 24.00 16.48 -48.12
CA LYS A 413 24.26 15.91 -46.79
C LYS A 413 25.66 16.38 -46.33
N PRO A 414 26.00 16.35 -45.04
CA PRO A 414 25.15 16.19 -43.85
C PRO A 414 25.46 17.19 -42.70
N GLU A 415 24.90 16.89 -41.52
CA GLU A 415 25.54 16.99 -40.18
C GLU A 415 25.37 18.18 -39.22
N LYS A 416 25.49 17.79 -37.94
CA LYS A 416 25.93 18.51 -36.72
C LYS A 416 25.07 19.65 -36.13
N GLN A 417 24.15 19.18 -35.28
CA GLN A 417 23.55 19.85 -34.13
C GLN A 417 24.47 20.83 -33.37
N LYS A 418 23.89 21.94 -32.88
CA LYS A 418 24.13 22.43 -31.51
C LYS A 418 22.79 22.67 -30.80
N LYS A 419 22.79 22.58 -29.47
CA LYS A 419 21.59 22.62 -28.60
C LYS A 419 21.26 24.05 -28.17
N TYR A 420 19.97 24.34 -28.04
CA TYR A 420 19.45 25.23 -26.98
C TYR A 420 18.17 24.62 -26.38
N SER A 421 17.66 25.19 -25.28
CA SER A 421 16.98 24.43 -24.23
C SER A 421 15.59 24.91 -23.82
N SER A 422 14.64 23.96 -23.85
CA SER A 422 13.49 23.83 -22.94
C SER A 422 12.33 24.87 -23.04
N VAL A 423 11.29 24.60 -22.22
CA VAL A 423 10.05 25.39 -22.01
C VAL A 423 9.02 25.38 -23.16
N PHE A 424 8.18 24.34 -23.14
CA PHE A 424 6.77 24.26 -23.59
C PHE A 424 6.25 25.24 -24.66
N GLY A 425 5.92 24.70 -25.84
CA GLY A 425 5.22 25.44 -26.91
C GLY A 425 4.64 24.56 -28.02
N GLU A 426 3.85 23.53 -27.69
CA GLU A 426 3.12 22.73 -28.70
C GLU A 426 1.62 22.63 -28.37
N GLN A 427 0.77 22.89 -29.37
CA GLN A 427 -0.61 22.43 -29.37
C GLN A 427 -0.62 20.90 -29.40
N PHE A 428 -1.61 20.26 -28.76
CA PHE A 428 -1.74 18.80 -28.79
C PHE A 428 -2.33 18.32 -30.12
N ASN A 429 -1.56 18.45 -31.19
CA ASN A 429 -1.76 17.66 -32.40
C ASN A 429 -1.47 16.21 -32.03
N ALA A 430 -2.50 15.37 -32.02
CA ALA A 430 -2.34 13.95 -31.82
C ALA A 430 -1.57 13.36 -33.01
N ASP A 431 -0.25 13.19 -32.85
CA ASP A 431 0.71 12.75 -33.87
C ASP A 431 0.07 11.72 -34.81
N GLU A 432 0.00 12.08 -36.09
CA GLU A 432 -0.81 11.36 -37.08
C GLU A 432 -0.34 9.92 -37.30
N ARG A 433 0.85 9.53 -36.83
CA ARG A 433 1.28 8.13 -36.82
C ARG A 433 0.46 7.25 -35.87
N TYR A 434 -0.22 7.87 -34.89
CA TYR A 434 -1.20 7.21 -34.02
C TYR A 434 -2.64 7.27 -34.57
N MET A 435 -2.92 8.18 -35.53
CA MET A 435 -4.16 8.16 -36.30
C MET A 435 -4.30 6.79 -36.98
N PRO A 436 -5.41 6.05 -36.78
CA PRO A 436 -5.45 4.66 -37.23
C PRO A 436 -5.55 4.45 -38.75
N LYS A 437 -5.64 5.52 -39.56
CA LYS A 437 -5.44 5.47 -41.03
C LYS A 437 -3.98 5.10 -41.36
N ASN A 438 -3.03 5.52 -40.54
CA ASN A 438 -1.59 5.39 -40.80
C ASN A 438 -0.97 4.11 -40.20
N ARG A 439 -1.80 3.15 -39.75
CA ARG A 439 -1.36 1.89 -39.14
C ARG A 439 -1.09 0.80 -40.17
N VAL A 440 0.05 0.87 -40.86
CA VAL A 440 0.59 -0.30 -41.58
C VAL A 440 1.06 -1.34 -40.56
N PHE A 441 0.18 -2.28 -40.21
CA PHE A 441 0.57 -3.49 -39.48
C PHE A 441 1.53 -4.29 -40.36
N LYS A 442 2.84 -4.25 -40.06
CA LYS A 442 3.82 -5.14 -40.71
C LYS A 442 3.35 -6.59 -40.56
N LYS A 443 2.94 -7.24 -41.67
CA LYS A 443 2.64 -8.67 -41.73
C LYS A 443 3.86 -9.45 -41.20
N ARG A 444 3.80 -9.92 -39.96
CA ARG A 444 4.79 -10.89 -39.45
C ARG A 444 4.43 -12.26 -40.04
N ARG A 445 5.42 -13.08 -40.38
CA ARG A 445 5.19 -14.37 -41.08
C ARG A 445 4.40 -15.40 -40.23
N ASN A 446 4.34 -15.21 -38.91
CA ASN A 446 3.63 -16.09 -37.97
C ASN A 446 2.21 -15.58 -37.66
N GLY A 447 1.19 -16.38 -37.97
CA GLY A 447 -0.22 -16.07 -37.78
C GLY A 447 -0.64 -15.84 -36.32
N PHE A 448 -0.10 -16.61 -35.37
CA PHE A 448 -0.37 -16.43 -33.94
C PHE A 448 0.09 -15.05 -33.47
N VAL A 449 1.30 -14.63 -33.87
CA VAL A 449 1.84 -13.30 -33.54
C VAL A 449 0.98 -12.18 -34.13
N ASN A 450 0.40 -12.35 -35.32
CA ASN A 450 -0.56 -11.40 -35.91
C ASN A 450 -1.94 -11.40 -35.23
N PHE A 451 -2.28 -12.43 -34.43
CA PHE A 451 -3.53 -12.49 -33.67
C PHE A 451 -3.39 -11.81 -32.31
N VAL A 452 -2.35 -12.15 -31.53
CA VAL A 452 -2.11 -11.52 -30.20
C VAL A 452 -1.61 -10.07 -30.28
N THR A 453 -1.22 -9.56 -31.46
CA THR A 453 -0.90 -8.12 -31.64
C THR A 453 -2.10 -7.26 -32.02
N ARG A 454 -3.31 -7.83 -32.16
CA ARG A 454 -4.54 -7.04 -32.41
C ARG A 454 -5.01 -6.37 -31.10
N PRO A 455 -5.37 -5.07 -31.11
CA PRO A 455 -5.84 -4.37 -29.91
C PRO A 455 -7.04 -5.06 -29.22
N VAL A 456 -7.96 -5.64 -30.00
CA VAL A 456 -9.12 -6.37 -29.47
C VAL A 456 -8.69 -7.61 -28.66
N THR A 457 -7.75 -8.40 -29.19
CA THR A 457 -7.21 -9.59 -28.51
C THR A 457 -6.47 -9.21 -27.22
N ILE A 458 -5.65 -8.15 -27.27
CA ILE A 458 -4.92 -7.65 -26.10
C ILE A 458 -5.90 -7.16 -25.03
N PHE A 459 -6.93 -6.39 -25.41
CA PHE A 459 -7.95 -5.89 -24.49
C PHE A 459 -8.76 -7.02 -23.84
N ALA A 460 -9.20 -8.01 -24.62
CA ALA A 460 -9.95 -9.16 -24.10
C ALA A 460 -9.11 -10.00 -23.13
N ALA A 461 -7.87 -10.35 -23.49
CA ALA A 461 -6.96 -11.08 -22.63
C ALA A 461 -6.63 -10.30 -21.34
N PHE A 462 -6.35 -9.00 -21.46
CA PHE A 462 -6.14 -8.10 -20.32
C PHE A 462 -7.35 -8.10 -19.37
N LEU A 463 -8.57 -7.96 -19.90
CA LEU A 463 -9.77 -7.84 -19.07
C LEU A 463 -10.11 -9.16 -18.36
N VAL A 464 -10.00 -10.30 -19.05
CA VAL A 464 -10.12 -11.64 -18.44
C VAL A 464 -9.09 -11.83 -17.33
N VAL A 465 -7.83 -11.46 -17.56
CA VAL A 465 -6.75 -11.63 -16.58
C VAL A 465 -6.93 -10.70 -15.37
N VAL A 466 -7.31 -9.43 -15.55
CA VAL A 466 -7.54 -8.51 -14.42
C VAL A 466 -8.78 -8.91 -13.62
N VAL A 467 -9.90 -9.24 -14.26
CA VAL A 467 -11.12 -9.65 -13.55
C VAL A 467 -10.90 -11.00 -12.85
N GLY A 468 -10.31 -11.98 -13.54
CA GLY A 468 -9.98 -13.29 -12.99
C GLY A 468 -9.03 -13.21 -11.79
N ALA A 469 -7.96 -12.41 -11.87
CA ALA A 469 -7.02 -12.23 -10.77
C ALA A 469 -7.68 -11.60 -9.53
N ASN A 470 -8.54 -10.59 -9.72
CA ASN A 470 -9.26 -9.96 -8.61
C ASN A 470 -10.28 -10.90 -7.97
N LEU A 471 -11.06 -11.65 -8.77
CA LEU A 471 -12.00 -12.64 -8.25
C LEU A 471 -11.28 -13.77 -7.52
N TRP A 472 -10.18 -14.28 -8.08
CA TRP A 472 -9.36 -15.34 -7.48
C TRP A 472 -8.75 -14.92 -6.14
N TYR A 473 -8.18 -13.71 -6.05
CA TYR A 473 -7.57 -13.20 -4.81
C TYR A 473 -8.59 -13.13 -3.66
N ASN A 474 -9.79 -12.63 -3.96
CA ASN A 474 -10.87 -12.54 -2.98
C ASN A 474 -11.46 -13.94 -2.66
N TYR A 475 -11.48 -14.88 -3.62
CA TYR A 475 -11.82 -16.29 -3.39
C TYR A 475 -10.79 -17.06 -2.54
N PHE A 476 -9.50 -16.71 -2.63
CA PHE A 476 -8.45 -17.33 -1.82
C PHE A 476 -8.47 -16.79 -0.37
N GLY A 477 -8.67 -15.47 -0.19
CA GLY A 477 -8.93 -14.88 1.12
C GLY A 477 -10.22 -15.38 1.78
N LEU A 478 -11.22 -15.77 0.97
CA LEU A 478 -12.45 -16.45 1.40
C LEU A 478 -12.22 -17.84 2.00
N THR A 479 -11.26 -18.61 1.48
CA THR A 479 -11.15 -20.05 1.74
C THR A 479 -10.06 -20.42 2.73
N VAL A 480 -8.96 -19.64 2.81
CA VAL A 480 -7.83 -19.92 3.72
C VAL A 480 -8.06 -19.40 5.14
N SER A 481 -8.99 -18.45 5.34
CA SER A 481 -9.28 -17.83 6.65
C SER A 481 -9.69 -18.82 7.75
N LYS A 482 -10.17 -20.03 7.40
CA LYS A 482 -10.47 -21.14 8.32
C LYS A 482 -9.25 -21.66 9.11
N LYS A 483 -8.02 -21.27 8.78
CA LYS A 483 -6.78 -21.66 9.50
C LYS A 483 -6.06 -20.49 10.18
N GLY A 484 -6.73 -19.37 10.43
CA GLY A 484 -6.17 -18.27 11.24
C GLY A 484 -4.92 -17.61 10.64
N PHE A 485 -4.82 -17.56 9.30
CA PHE A 485 -3.62 -17.05 8.63
C PHE A 485 -3.43 -15.54 8.88
N HIS A 486 -2.40 -15.16 9.63
CA HIS A 486 -2.06 -13.77 9.87
C HIS A 486 -1.83 -13.01 8.55
N GLY A 487 -2.28 -11.76 8.48
CA GLY A 487 -2.08 -10.85 7.35
C GLY A 487 -3.31 -10.66 6.45
N VAL A 488 -4.10 -11.70 6.19
CA VAL A 488 -5.26 -11.60 5.25
C VAL A 488 -6.55 -12.20 5.83
N MET A 489 -7.46 -11.29 6.22
CA MET A 489 -8.90 -11.51 6.47
C MET A 489 -9.30 -12.65 7.44
N PRO A 490 -9.21 -12.41 8.76
CA PRO A 490 -10.05 -13.14 9.72
C PRO A 490 -11.52 -12.67 9.60
N TYR A 491 -12.38 -13.47 8.97
CA TYR A 491 -13.82 -13.17 8.92
C TYR A 491 -14.52 -13.53 10.23
N LYS A 492 -14.65 -12.57 11.14
CA LYS A 492 -15.83 -12.50 12.04
C LYS A 492 -16.95 -11.68 11.36
N SER A 493 -18.13 -11.65 11.99
CA SER A 493 -19.39 -11.18 11.37
C SER A 493 -19.36 -9.70 10.97
N ILE A 494 -20.25 -9.32 10.05
CA ILE A 494 -20.57 -7.91 9.74
C ILE A 494 -22.10 -7.67 9.89
N ALA A 495 -22.78 -8.52 10.66
CA ALA A 495 -23.96 -8.13 11.40
C ALA A 495 -23.48 -7.72 12.80
N PRO A 496 -23.85 -6.53 13.31
CA PRO A 496 -23.46 -6.14 14.65
C PRO A 496 -24.21 -7.00 15.66
N GLN A 497 -23.48 -7.84 16.42
CA GLN A 497 -23.88 -8.15 17.78
C GLN A 497 -23.65 -6.89 18.63
N TYR A 498 -24.48 -5.87 18.41
CA TYR A 498 -24.93 -5.06 19.54
C TYR A 498 -25.46 -6.05 20.57
N THR A 499 -24.94 -6.04 21.80
CA THR A 499 -25.76 -6.30 22.99
C THR A 499 -25.02 -6.16 24.31
N GLU A 500 -25.33 -5.07 25.02
CA GLU A 500 -25.48 -5.08 26.48
C GLU A 500 -26.84 -5.72 26.91
N PHE A 501 -27.60 -6.32 25.98
CA PHE A 501 -28.99 -6.77 26.19
C PHE A 501 -29.29 -8.26 25.86
N VAL A 502 -28.29 -9.06 25.45
CA VAL A 502 -28.41 -10.51 25.09
C VAL A 502 -27.34 -11.37 25.78
N LEU A 503 -26.65 -10.83 26.78
CA LEU A 503 -25.82 -11.61 27.71
C LEU A 503 -26.58 -12.76 28.40
N SER A 504 -27.92 -12.76 28.33
CA SER A 504 -28.83 -13.80 28.80
C SER A 504 -29.09 -14.98 27.84
N LYS A 505 -28.62 -14.96 26.58
CA LYS A 505 -29.00 -15.99 25.57
C LYS A 505 -27.91 -16.52 24.62
N GLU A 506 -26.63 -16.22 24.82
CA GLU A 506 -25.56 -16.92 24.08
C GLU A 506 -25.41 -18.39 24.52
N SER A 507 -25.14 -19.29 23.57
CA SER A 507 -24.92 -20.71 23.85
C SER A 507 -23.54 -20.96 24.50
N LYS A 508 -23.45 -21.93 25.43
CA LYS A 508 -22.22 -22.18 26.20
C LYS A 508 -21.03 -22.59 25.32
N ASP A 509 -21.28 -23.38 24.28
CA ASP A 509 -20.23 -23.89 23.39
C ASP A 509 -19.53 -22.81 22.53
N GLU A 510 -20.26 -21.74 22.16
CA GLU A 510 -19.67 -20.62 21.40
C GLU A 510 -18.77 -19.73 22.27
N LYS A 511 -19.10 -19.54 23.55
CA LYS A 511 -18.20 -18.85 24.50
C LYS A 511 -16.89 -19.63 24.67
N ASN A 512 -17.00 -20.95 24.86
CA ASN A 512 -15.85 -21.85 25.01
C ASN A 512 -14.94 -21.86 23.77
N THR A 513 -15.53 -21.80 22.57
CA THR A 513 -14.80 -21.73 21.30
C THR A 513 -14.16 -20.35 21.07
N ASN A 514 -14.83 -19.25 21.43
CA ASN A 514 -14.26 -17.91 21.28
C ASN A 514 -13.04 -17.69 22.19
N LEU A 515 -13.06 -18.14 23.45
CA LEU A 515 -11.91 -18.01 24.37
C LEU A 515 -10.68 -18.76 23.84
N ARG A 516 -10.85 -20.03 23.41
CA ARG A 516 -9.80 -20.83 22.75
C ARG A 516 -9.19 -20.18 21.49
N SER A 517 -9.92 -19.28 20.83
CA SER A 517 -9.51 -18.62 19.59
C SER A 517 -8.82 -17.26 19.79
N GLU A 518 -8.72 -16.79 21.03
CA GLU A 518 -8.25 -15.44 21.34
C GLU A 518 -6.75 -15.46 21.70
N ASP A 519 -5.92 -14.87 20.83
CA ASP A 519 -4.46 -14.77 21.02
C ASP A 519 -4.01 -13.41 21.58
N ASN A 520 -4.93 -12.45 21.67
CA ASN A 520 -4.66 -11.12 22.19
C ASN A 520 -4.92 -11.08 23.71
N PHE A 521 -3.89 -10.77 24.49
CA PHE A 521 -3.94 -10.71 25.96
C PHE A 521 -5.08 -9.83 26.50
N LEU A 522 -5.28 -8.62 25.94
CA LEU A 522 -6.32 -7.69 26.38
C LEU A 522 -7.71 -8.29 26.20
N ASN A 523 -8.00 -8.79 24.99
CA ASN A 523 -9.27 -9.44 24.68
C ASN A 523 -9.49 -10.70 25.54
N TYR A 524 -8.44 -11.48 25.80
CA TYR A 524 -8.52 -12.70 26.61
C TYR A 524 -8.94 -12.39 28.04
N MET A 525 -8.32 -11.39 28.68
CA MET A 525 -8.67 -10.96 30.04
C MET A 525 -10.10 -10.40 30.13
N TYR A 526 -10.56 -9.63 29.13
CA TYR A 526 -11.97 -9.22 29.07
C TYR A 526 -12.93 -10.41 28.98
N ARG A 527 -12.61 -11.43 28.17
CA ARG A 527 -13.42 -12.67 28.08
C ARG A 527 -13.44 -13.48 29.38
N LEU A 528 -12.39 -13.42 30.19
CA LEU A 528 -12.40 -14.00 31.54
C LEU A 528 -13.31 -13.21 32.49
N LYS A 529 -13.32 -11.87 32.40
CA LYS A 529 -14.18 -11.00 33.22
C LYS A 529 -15.67 -11.19 32.91
N GLU A 530 -16.05 -11.22 31.62
CA GLU A 530 -17.43 -11.48 31.17
C GLU A 530 -17.85 -12.96 31.30
N GLY A 531 -16.91 -13.82 31.68
CA GLY A 531 -17.06 -15.26 31.79
C GLY A 531 -17.61 -15.73 33.14
N GLU A 532 -18.87 -15.41 33.47
CA GLU A 532 -19.52 -15.91 34.70
C GLU A 532 -19.52 -17.45 34.82
N ASN A 533 -19.45 -18.15 33.68
CA ASN A 533 -19.33 -19.62 33.60
C ASN A 533 -17.87 -20.13 33.59
N PHE A 534 -16.86 -19.31 33.85
CA PHE A 534 -15.45 -19.72 33.88
C PHE A 534 -14.79 -19.61 35.25
N THR A 535 -13.81 -20.48 35.48
CA THR A 535 -12.78 -20.33 36.51
C THR A 535 -11.42 -20.36 35.83
N ALA A 536 -10.65 -19.27 35.97
CA ALA A 536 -9.29 -19.17 35.45
C ALA A 536 -8.27 -19.28 36.58
N ILE A 537 -7.31 -20.18 36.42
CA ILE A 537 -6.23 -20.43 37.36
C ILE A 537 -4.92 -20.00 36.70
N ILE A 538 -4.29 -18.99 37.30
CA ILE A 538 -3.11 -18.32 36.77
C ILE A 538 -1.88 -18.70 37.61
N SER A 539 -0.78 -19.01 36.93
CA SER A 539 0.55 -19.18 37.53
C SER A 539 1.62 -18.58 36.60
N ALA A 540 2.52 -17.78 37.14
CA ALA A 540 3.65 -17.23 36.40
C ALA A 540 4.91 -18.09 36.54
N ARG A 541 5.72 -18.17 35.48
CA ARG A 541 7.12 -18.63 35.53
C ARG A 541 8.06 -17.47 35.20
N GLY A 542 8.83 -17.01 36.18
CA GLY A 542 9.69 -15.84 36.05
C GLY A 542 8.92 -14.53 35.79
N ASP A 543 9.52 -13.62 35.03
CA ASP A 543 9.05 -12.23 34.81
C ASP A 543 7.59 -12.10 34.32
N VAL A 544 6.73 -11.53 35.18
CA VAL A 544 5.27 -11.39 34.99
C VAL A 544 4.84 -10.06 34.36
N THR A 545 5.68 -9.01 34.42
CA THR A 545 5.29 -7.64 34.05
C THR A 545 6.24 -6.95 33.07
N GLY A 546 7.43 -7.48 32.81
CA GLY A 546 8.47 -6.84 31.97
C GLY A 546 8.11 -6.55 30.49
N GLY A 547 6.96 -7.02 30.01
CA GLY A 547 6.36 -6.72 28.70
C GLY A 547 4.96 -6.10 28.77
N TYR A 548 4.48 -5.69 29.94
CA TYR A 548 3.19 -5.03 30.05
C TYR A 548 3.26 -3.59 29.50
N ASN A 549 2.26 -3.26 28.69
CA ASN A 549 1.93 -1.91 28.26
C ASN A 549 0.67 -1.45 29.02
N ASP A 550 0.35 -0.16 29.01
CA ASP A 550 -0.76 0.39 29.80
C ASP A 550 -2.14 -0.23 29.42
N GLY A 551 -2.27 -0.78 28.20
CA GLY A 551 -3.44 -1.55 27.79
C GLY A 551 -3.54 -2.90 28.51
N ALA A 552 -2.42 -3.62 28.66
CA ALA A 552 -2.35 -4.84 29.47
C ALA A 552 -2.57 -4.55 30.96
N LEU A 553 -2.06 -3.42 31.47
CA LEU A 553 -2.32 -2.97 32.84
C LEU A 553 -3.80 -2.61 33.04
N SER A 554 -4.48 -2.02 32.04
CA SER A 554 -5.94 -1.86 32.08
C SER A 554 -6.62 -3.22 32.18
N ALA A 555 -6.28 -4.17 31.29
CA ALA A 555 -6.87 -5.53 31.31
C ALA A 555 -6.78 -6.20 32.69
N VAL A 556 -5.61 -6.11 33.33
CA VAL A 556 -5.31 -6.60 34.67
C VAL A 556 -6.15 -5.88 35.73
N LYS A 557 -6.21 -4.54 35.68
CA LYS A 557 -7.02 -3.72 36.60
C LYS A 557 -8.51 -3.99 36.46
N ASP A 558 -9.00 -4.04 35.23
CA ASP A 558 -10.40 -4.25 34.90
C ASP A 558 -10.86 -5.64 35.33
N LEU A 559 -9.99 -6.65 35.26
CA LEU A 559 -10.22 -8.01 35.76
C LEU A 559 -10.11 -8.13 37.30
N GLY A 560 -9.66 -7.07 38.00
CA GLY A 560 -9.57 -7.00 39.46
C GLY A 560 -8.28 -7.57 40.07
N LEU A 561 -7.23 -7.76 39.27
CA LEU A 561 -5.93 -8.31 39.69
C LEU A 561 -5.04 -7.19 40.25
N GLU A 562 -5.38 -6.71 41.45
CA GLU A 562 -4.79 -5.52 42.06
C GLU A 562 -3.30 -5.68 42.39
N LYS A 563 -2.85 -6.83 42.90
CA LYS A 563 -1.44 -7.05 43.23
C LYS A 563 -0.59 -7.09 41.96
N LEU A 564 -1.10 -7.65 40.86
CA LEU A 564 -0.39 -7.70 39.59
C LEU A 564 -0.10 -6.30 39.00
N LEU A 565 -0.89 -5.27 39.34
CA LEU A 565 -0.60 -3.87 38.98
C LEU A 565 0.64 -3.31 39.68
N THR A 566 0.99 -3.86 40.85
CA THR A 566 2.15 -3.46 41.65
C THR A 566 3.35 -4.40 41.49
N ALA A 567 3.20 -5.47 40.69
CA ALA A 567 4.18 -6.55 40.57
C ALA A 567 5.50 -6.10 39.90
N GLN A 568 6.57 -6.17 40.68
CA GLN A 568 7.92 -5.86 40.23
C GLN A 568 8.49 -6.98 39.36
N LYS A 569 9.56 -6.64 38.64
CA LYS A 569 10.24 -7.57 37.73
C LYS A 569 10.80 -8.77 38.49
N ASN A 570 10.59 -9.96 37.93
CA ASN A 570 10.97 -11.26 38.52
C ASN A 570 10.27 -11.61 39.85
N GLN A 571 9.14 -11.00 40.21
CA GLN A 571 8.31 -11.55 41.30
C GLN A 571 7.56 -12.82 40.83
N ARG A 572 7.13 -13.64 41.78
CA ARG A 572 6.25 -14.81 41.61
C ARG A 572 4.80 -14.37 41.73
N TYR A 573 3.93 -15.01 40.96
CA TYR A 573 2.54 -14.60 40.87
C TYR A 573 1.59 -15.75 40.59
N ILE A 574 0.50 -15.79 41.35
CA ILE A 574 -0.65 -16.66 41.09
C ILE A 574 -1.95 -15.87 41.25
N ALA A 575 -3.00 -16.32 40.55
CA ALA A 575 -4.36 -15.86 40.81
C ALA A 575 -5.38 -16.97 40.53
N ILE A 576 -6.53 -16.88 41.17
CA ILE A 576 -7.72 -17.69 40.92
C ILE A 576 -8.87 -16.72 40.73
N ILE A 577 -9.56 -16.86 39.59
CA ILE A 577 -10.66 -15.99 39.18
C ILE A 577 -11.86 -16.90 38.94
N GLU A 578 -12.94 -16.76 39.71
CA GLU A 578 -14.15 -17.56 39.59
C GLU A 578 -15.32 -16.65 39.19
N GLY A 579 -15.99 -16.97 38.08
CA GLY A 579 -17.14 -16.22 37.58
C GLY A 579 -16.84 -14.73 37.32
N GLY A 580 -15.66 -14.44 36.80
CA GLY A 580 -15.19 -13.06 36.55
C GLY A 580 -14.72 -12.29 37.80
N LYS A 581 -14.66 -12.91 38.98
CA LYS A 581 -14.20 -12.29 40.23
C LYS A 581 -12.93 -12.95 40.74
N VAL A 582 -11.96 -12.15 41.18
CA VAL A 582 -10.73 -12.66 41.81
C VAL A 582 -11.05 -13.18 43.20
N VAL A 583 -10.82 -14.47 43.44
CA VAL A 583 -11.03 -15.12 44.75
C VAL A 583 -9.73 -15.36 45.51
N ARG A 584 -8.60 -15.42 44.79
CA ARG A 584 -7.24 -15.47 45.38
C ARG A 584 -6.28 -14.77 44.44
N GLU A 585 -5.37 -13.98 45.00
CA GLU A 585 -4.24 -13.39 44.27
C GLU A 585 -3.04 -13.30 45.22
N GLU A 586 -1.87 -13.77 44.78
CA GLU A 586 -0.63 -13.74 45.56
C GLU A 586 0.54 -13.29 44.70
N LEU A 587 1.42 -12.50 45.33
CA LEU A 587 2.60 -11.87 44.77
C LEU A 587 3.71 -12.01 45.82
N SER A 588 4.90 -12.45 45.42
CA SER A 588 6.01 -12.77 46.32
C SER A 588 7.35 -12.62 45.59
N ASP A 589 8.44 -12.31 46.28
CA ASP A 589 9.79 -12.40 45.71
C ASP A 589 10.26 -13.87 45.65
N ASP A 590 9.88 -14.66 46.67
CA ASP A 590 10.15 -16.09 46.81
C ASP A 590 9.09 -16.98 46.14
N ARG A 591 9.44 -18.26 45.90
CA ARG A 591 8.59 -19.33 45.34
C ARG A 591 7.23 -19.41 46.04
N ILE A 592 6.14 -19.27 45.28
CA ILE A 592 4.78 -19.52 45.76
C ILE A 592 4.42 -20.99 45.50
N ASP A 593 3.95 -21.70 46.52
CA ASP A 593 3.30 -23.01 46.41
C ASP A 593 2.04 -22.96 47.30
N THR A 594 0.85 -23.14 46.72
CA THR A 594 -0.42 -23.03 47.48
C THR A 594 -0.65 -24.16 48.47
N GLY A 595 0.16 -25.22 48.41
CA GLY A 595 -0.25 -26.55 48.86
C GLY A 595 -1.45 -27.05 48.05
N VAL A 596 -2.13 -28.09 48.54
CA VAL A 596 -3.35 -28.60 47.92
C VAL A 596 -4.57 -27.85 48.47
N ILE A 597 -5.21 -27.06 47.63
CA ILE A 597 -6.47 -26.35 47.88
C ILE A 597 -7.61 -26.96 47.07
N ASP A 598 -8.85 -26.59 47.37
CA ASP A 598 -10.00 -26.88 46.50
C ASP A 598 -10.27 -25.71 45.55
N VAL A 599 -10.53 -26.02 44.27
CA VAL A 599 -11.00 -25.08 43.25
C VAL A 599 -12.05 -25.81 42.42
N LEU A 600 -13.31 -25.33 42.39
CA LEU A 600 -14.47 -26.02 41.78
C LEU A 600 -14.67 -27.51 42.19
N GLY A 601 -14.22 -27.93 43.37
CA GLY A 601 -14.24 -29.34 43.80
C GLY A 601 -13.03 -30.17 43.32
N TYR A 602 -11.99 -29.53 42.76
CA TYR A 602 -10.72 -30.17 42.43
C TYR A 602 -9.63 -29.83 43.44
N LYS A 603 -9.04 -30.90 44.01
CA LYS A 603 -7.76 -30.83 44.71
C LYS A 603 -6.66 -30.33 43.76
N THR A 604 -6.32 -29.06 43.92
CA THR A 604 -5.47 -28.28 43.02
C THR A 604 -4.26 -27.75 43.78
N GLN A 605 -3.08 -27.85 43.17
CA GLN A 605 -1.85 -27.23 43.65
C GLN A 605 -1.34 -26.27 42.57
N ILE A 606 -1.10 -25.02 42.96
CA ILE A 606 -0.58 -23.97 42.11
C ILE A 606 0.81 -23.60 42.61
N ILE A 607 1.80 -23.61 41.70
CA ILE A 607 3.18 -23.23 42.02
C ILE A 607 3.63 -22.16 41.03
N SER A 608 4.31 -21.11 41.50
CA SER A 608 4.96 -20.08 40.69
C SER A 608 6.40 -19.89 41.18
N ASP A 609 7.37 -20.13 40.29
CA ASP A 609 8.79 -19.90 40.54
C ASP A 609 9.52 -19.25 39.35
N ALA A 610 10.84 -19.05 39.42
CA ALA A 610 11.66 -18.58 38.32
C ALA A 610 11.62 -19.56 37.13
N ASP A 611 11.71 -20.85 37.46
CA ASP A 611 11.80 -21.95 36.50
C ASP A 611 10.62 -22.94 36.53
N GLU A 612 9.61 -22.69 37.36
CA GLU A 612 8.37 -23.47 37.39
C GLU A 612 7.12 -22.59 37.27
N SER A 613 6.13 -23.08 36.53
CA SER A 613 4.72 -22.68 36.62
C SER A 613 3.89 -23.94 36.54
N ILE A 614 3.20 -24.29 37.61
CA ILE A 614 2.43 -25.54 37.73
C ILE A 614 1.00 -25.20 38.14
N VAL A 615 0.04 -25.81 37.44
CA VAL A 615 -1.38 -25.86 37.82
C VAL A 615 -1.78 -27.33 37.78
N LYS A 616 -1.61 -28.01 38.92
CA LYS A 616 -1.74 -29.46 39.06
C LYS A 616 -3.08 -29.80 39.70
N MET A 617 -3.91 -30.56 39.02
CA MET A 617 -5.19 -31.07 39.55
C MET A 617 -5.04 -32.58 39.74
N GLY A 618 -5.19 -33.05 40.98
CA GLY A 618 -4.81 -34.41 41.36
C GLY A 618 -3.34 -34.71 41.01
N ASN A 619 -3.11 -35.73 40.17
CA ASN A 619 -1.76 -36.16 39.78
C ASN A 619 -1.22 -35.50 38.50
N LYS A 620 -2.00 -34.66 37.79
CA LYS A 620 -1.64 -34.15 36.47
C LYS A 620 -1.48 -32.63 36.45
N ASN A 621 -0.37 -32.15 35.89
CA ASN A 621 -0.19 -30.73 35.57
C ASN A 621 -0.93 -30.37 34.27
N TYR A 622 -1.54 -29.18 34.26
CA TYR A 622 -2.28 -28.62 33.13
C TYR A 622 -1.77 -27.25 32.65
N SER A 623 -0.81 -26.62 33.36
CA SER A 623 -0.04 -25.51 32.79
C SER A 623 0.88 -26.00 31.66
N LEU A 624 1.44 -25.07 30.86
CA LEU A 624 2.50 -25.41 29.89
C LEU A 624 3.90 -25.39 30.51
N ASN A 625 4.04 -24.91 31.76
CA ASN A 625 5.30 -24.74 32.48
C ASN A 625 6.36 -23.90 31.72
N GLU A 626 5.91 -23.00 30.84
CA GLU A 626 6.80 -22.13 30.06
C GLU A 626 6.89 -20.72 30.67
N ARG A 627 8.06 -20.06 30.52
CA ARG A 627 8.31 -18.70 31.04
C ARG A 627 7.21 -17.73 30.63
N GLY A 628 6.70 -16.95 31.58
CA GLY A 628 5.58 -16.03 31.44
C GLY A 628 4.34 -16.49 32.22
N MET A 629 3.19 -15.86 31.96
CA MET A 629 1.92 -16.20 32.61
C MET A 629 1.26 -17.40 31.93
N ASN A 630 1.07 -18.49 32.67
CA ASN A 630 0.30 -19.65 32.26
C ASN A 630 -1.10 -19.57 32.88
N ILE A 631 -2.13 -19.87 32.09
CA ILE A 631 -3.54 -19.81 32.48
C ILE A 631 -4.20 -21.13 32.08
N VAL A 632 -4.85 -21.78 33.04
CA VAL A 632 -5.74 -22.92 32.81
C VAL A 632 -7.16 -22.46 33.11
N VAL A 633 -8.08 -22.64 32.16
CA VAL A 633 -9.48 -22.21 32.31
C VAL A 633 -10.38 -23.44 32.37
N LEU A 634 -11.30 -23.45 33.33
CA LEU A 634 -12.33 -24.46 33.55
C LEU A 634 -13.72 -23.88 33.25
N ASP A 635 -14.64 -24.73 32.78
CA ASP A 635 -16.06 -24.43 32.64
C ASP A 635 -16.79 -24.76 33.95
N ASN A 636 -17.44 -23.79 34.59
CA ASN A 636 -18.06 -23.94 35.91
C ASN A 636 -19.26 -24.91 35.89
N THR A 637 -19.84 -25.19 34.71
CA THR A 637 -20.96 -26.11 34.54
C THR A 637 -20.49 -27.52 34.24
N THR A 638 -19.62 -27.68 33.25
CA THR A 638 -19.18 -29.01 32.77
C THR A 638 -17.92 -29.53 33.45
N ARG A 639 -17.22 -28.65 34.19
CA ARG A 639 -15.94 -28.89 34.87
C ARG A 639 -14.78 -29.31 33.95
N ASN A 640 -14.97 -29.23 32.64
CA ASN A 640 -13.92 -29.52 31.66
C ASN A 640 -12.97 -28.33 31.48
N ILE A 641 -11.75 -28.62 31.04
CA ILE A 641 -10.76 -27.59 30.69
C ILE A 641 -11.15 -26.94 29.37
N VAL A 642 -11.48 -25.65 29.44
CA VAL A 642 -11.77 -24.77 28.32
C VAL A 642 -10.47 -24.40 27.62
N ASP A 643 -9.45 -23.89 28.31
CA ASP A 643 -8.20 -23.51 27.65
C ASP A 643 -6.97 -23.77 28.53
N LYS A 644 -5.82 -23.85 27.88
CA LYS A 644 -4.48 -23.96 28.48
C LYS A 644 -3.57 -23.04 27.68
N VAL A 645 -3.42 -21.80 28.11
CA VAL A 645 -2.66 -20.79 27.35
C VAL A 645 -1.50 -20.25 28.17
N ARG A 646 -0.39 -19.94 27.50
CA ARG A 646 0.70 -19.14 28.06
C ARG A 646 0.81 -17.83 27.30
N PHE A 647 0.84 -16.72 28.02
CA PHE A 647 1.14 -15.39 27.49
C PHE A 647 2.58 -14.99 27.82
N LYS A 648 3.32 -14.51 26.80
CA LYS A 648 4.73 -14.12 26.92
C LYS A 648 4.86 -12.74 27.59
N THR A 649 4.59 -12.71 28.90
CA THR A 649 4.53 -11.49 29.74
C THR A 649 5.81 -10.67 29.85
N TYR A 650 6.95 -11.25 29.47
CA TYR A 650 8.25 -10.58 29.36
C TYR A 650 8.47 -9.91 27.99
N TYR A 651 7.44 -9.85 27.13
CA TYR A 651 7.52 -9.32 25.77
C TYR A 651 6.32 -8.44 25.40
N VAL A 652 6.57 -7.26 24.83
CA VAL A 652 5.61 -6.15 24.66
C VAL A 652 4.33 -6.50 23.88
N MET A 653 4.40 -7.51 23.00
CA MET A 653 3.24 -7.98 22.21
C MET A 653 2.37 -9.03 22.92
N LEU A 654 2.80 -9.52 24.10
CA LEU A 654 2.07 -10.46 24.96
C LEU A 654 1.42 -11.63 24.20
N SER A 655 2.21 -12.33 23.38
CA SER A 655 1.68 -13.37 22.50
C SER A 655 1.38 -14.69 23.21
N ALA A 656 0.29 -15.32 22.80
CA ALA A 656 -0.19 -16.61 23.28
C ALA A 656 0.66 -17.82 22.80
N THR A 657 0.46 -18.96 23.45
CA THR A 657 0.97 -20.31 23.11
C THR A 657 0.06 -21.34 23.81
N ARG A 658 -0.25 -22.51 23.23
CA ARG A 658 -1.25 -23.49 23.74
C ARG A 658 -0.78 -24.95 23.64
#